data_AF-A0A0G3EII2-F1
#
_entry.id   AF-A0A0G3EII2-F1
#
_cell.length_a   1.000
_cell.length_b   1.000
_cell.length_c   1.000
_cell.angle_alpha   90.00
_cell.angle_beta   90.00
_cell.angle_gamma   90.00
#
_symmetry.space_group_name_H-M   'P 1'
#
loop_
_entity.id
_entity.type
_entity.pdbx_description
1 polymer ?
#
loop_
_entity_poly.entity_id
_entity_poly.type
_entity_poly.pdbx_seq_one_letter_code
_entity_poly.pdbx_strand_id
1 'polypeptide(L)'
;MTDKPEGAGSRACWFVGATYGSDDQTSRFLNDGIWENGYQDKYLDQVKSIQTGDRIAIISSYTRKRDLSFDNRGQSVSVMGIKAIGVVKKNHGDGRTLDVEWTPFDPPREWYFYTNRSTVWRVLPGDWTTDALIGFTFEEKPQDISRFRNAPYWRERFGDTSVDKKRFLWTRFYEAIADKLLLYRDKRDELIKGIHSIASKVEGLSNLQDQFQDGSTGPLKDICPFTAMGIFNRGITDVNRKNIATELATFLGVEEVVPDSFEGIPILNNQNSWFFGFDNKRKSDDIDALWEIFARAITFSDSDDSDVRAGFISAYDSATERFGVGWNLTMGLYWIRPWNFPTLDGQSQRYISKILNIIIGLNGPIGRCNTNDYLAVLDTLKTRFQEEAYPVHSFPELSLAAWLFKDGGTSAHPNATDTDVQSDEPGSEPEEEVTIAPIEPYSVDNIISDGCFIERVKLERILERLRTKKNLILQGPPGTGKTWLAKRLALALIGQKNDSKVRAVQFHPNLSYEDFVRGWRPSGDGKLTLVDGPFVEMIRAAENEPSTRHVIVIEEINRGNPAQIFGEMLTLWEVDKRTPNEALELSYRREDDERVFIPDNLYVIGTMNIADRSLALVDLALRRRFAFIDLKPALGNTWKDWVATQCGIATDILDDIESKLLSLNTEITSDSSLGEQFSIGHSYVTPPLVFLSRMRGNGSDK
;
A
#
# COMPACT_ATOMS: atom_id res chain seq x y z
N MET A 1 -28.27 -34.00 1.97
CA MET A 1 -28.54 -34.16 0.53
C MET A 1 -29.43 -33.01 0.13
N THR A 2 -28.84 -32.04 -0.57
CA THR A 2 -29.53 -30.91 -1.19
C THR A 2 -28.85 -30.76 -2.55
N ASP A 3 -29.62 -30.99 -3.60
CA ASP A 3 -29.17 -31.07 -4.98
C ASP A 3 -28.46 -29.78 -5.40
N LYS A 4 -27.20 -29.91 -5.83
CA LYS A 4 -26.56 -28.88 -6.66
C LYS A 4 -27.09 -29.06 -8.08
N PRO A 5 -27.64 -28.03 -8.73
CA PRO A 5 -28.01 -28.14 -10.14
C PRO A 5 -26.73 -28.30 -10.97
N GLU A 6 -26.68 -29.36 -11.78
CA GLU A 6 -25.68 -29.56 -12.81
C GLU A 6 -25.75 -28.42 -13.84
N GLY A 7 -24.61 -27.81 -14.18
CA GLY A 7 -24.45 -27.07 -15.44
C GLY A 7 -24.30 -25.53 -15.40
N ALA A 8 -24.04 -24.89 -14.26
CA ALA A 8 -23.71 -23.46 -14.22
C ALA A 8 -22.30 -23.22 -13.65
N GLY A 9 -21.28 -23.31 -14.50
CA GLY A 9 -20.05 -22.56 -14.24
C GLY A 9 -20.40 -21.08 -14.09
N SER A 10 -19.78 -20.38 -13.15
CA SER A 10 -20.02 -18.96 -12.86
C SER A 10 -19.98 -18.12 -14.14
N ARG A 11 -21.16 -17.73 -14.67
CA ARG A 11 -21.25 -16.88 -15.86
C ARG A 11 -20.71 -15.48 -15.57
N ALA A 12 -20.02 -14.91 -16.55
CA ALA A 12 -19.49 -13.55 -16.46
C ALA A 12 -20.63 -12.53 -16.41
N CYS A 13 -20.41 -11.45 -15.67
CA CYS A 13 -21.27 -10.27 -15.67
C CYS A 13 -20.52 -9.12 -16.33
N TRP A 14 -21.20 -8.35 -17.16
CA TRP A 14 -20.61 -7.28 -17.95
C TRP A 14 -21.18 -5.94 -17.51
N PHE A 15 -20.30 -4.98 -17.28
CA PHE A 15 -20.68 -3.60 -16.98
C PHE A 15 -20.17 -2.74 -18.13
N VAL A 16 -21.10 -2.02 -18.78
CA VAL A 16 -20.83 -1.31 -20.02
C VAL A 16 -21.24 0.16 -19.95
N GLY A 17 -20.43 1.02 -20.55
CA GLY A 17 -20.76 2.42 -20.73
C GLY A 17 -21.76 2.64 -21.86
N ALA A 18 -22.43 3.80 -21.87
CA ALA A 18 -23.34 4.21 -22.93
C ALA A 18 -23.10 5.63 -23.46
N THR A 19 -21.98 6.25 -23.11
CA THR A 19 -21.68 7.62 -23.54
C THR A 19 -20.71 7.64 -24.71
N TYR A 20 -21.07 8.35 -25.79
CA TYR A 20 -20.23 8.59 -26.95
C TYR A 20 -19.88 10.08 -27.01
N GLY A 21 -18.63 10.43 -26.69
CA GLY A 21 -18.26 11.83 -26.46
C GLY A 21 -19.10 12.41 -25.31
N SER A 22 -19.91 13.43 -25.61
CA SER A 22 -20.83 14.03 -24.65
C SER A 22 -22.27 13.48 -24.70
N ASP A 23 -22.58 12.55 -25.62
CA ASP A 23 -23.94 12.09 -25.88
C ASP A 23 -24.24 10.73 -25.22
N ASP A 24 -25.30 10.67 -24.41
CA ASP A 24 -25.71 9.47 -23.68
C ASP A 24 -26.70 8.61 -24.50
N GLN A 25 -26.22 7.47 -24.97
CA GLN A 25 -26.97 6.54 -25.83
C GLN A 25 -27.91 5.61 -25.05
N THR A 26 -28.02 5.74 -23.73
CA THR A 26 -28.82 4.83 -22.90
C THR A 26 -30.25 4.69 -23.45
N SER A 27 -30.92 5.80 -23.77
CA SER A 27 -32.29 5.78 -24.30
C SER A 27 -32.40 5.02 -25.62
N ARG A 28 -31.42 5.16 -26.52
CA ARG A 28 -31.37 4.43 -27.80
C ARG A 28 -31.21 2.94 -27.55
N PHE A 29 -30.25 2.55 -26.70
CA PHE A 29 -29.98 1.16 -26.35
C PHE A 29 -31.21 0.45 -25.76
N LEU A 30 -31.94 1.14 -24.88
CA LEU A 30 -33.17 0.61 -24.29
C LEU A 30 -34.29 0.43 -25.32
N ASN A 31 -34.50 1.42 -26.20
CA ASN A 31 -35.58 1.38 -27.20
C ASN A 31 -35.32 0.36 -28.30
N ASP A 32 -34.07 0.28 -28.77
CA ASP A 32 -33.69 -0.58 -29.89
C ASP A 32 -33.37 -2.02 -29.43
N GLY A 33 -33.28 -2.26 -28.11
CA GLY A 33 -32.96 -3.58 -27.54
C GLY A 33 -31.52 -4.02 -27.85
N ILE A 34 -30.58 -3.07 -27.87
CA ILE A 34 -29.19 -3.32 -28.22
C ILE A 34 -28.23 -2.74 -27.19
N TRP A 35 -26.97 -3.15 -27.27
CA TRP A 35 -25.82 -2.37 -26.82
C TRP A 35 -24.83 -2.27 -27.97
N GLU A 36 -24.22 -1.10 -28.13
CA GLU A 36 -23.20 -0.88 -29.16
C GLU A 36 -21.92 -0.29 -28.55
N ASN A 37 -20.77 -0.81 -28.97
CA ASN A 37 -19.46 -0.25 -28.63
C ASN A 37 -19.19 1.02 -29.45
N GLY A 38 -19.04 2.16 -28.78
CA GLY A 38 -18.77 3.45 -29.43
C GLY A 38 -17.39 3.56 -30.09
N TYR A 39 -16.44 2.69 -29.73
CA TYR A 39 -15.08 2.73 -30.24
C TYR A 39 -14.91 1.83 -31.46
N GLN A 40 -14.20 2.30 -32.49
CA GLN A 40 -13.93 1.54 -33.72
C GLN A 40 -12.77 0.56 -33.57
N ASP A 41 -11.88 0.83 -32.63
CA ASP A 41 -10.57 0.17 -32.47
C ASP A 41 -10.34 -0.39 -31.06
N LYS A 42 -11.15 -0.01 -30.07
CA LYS A 42 -11.03 -0.45 -28.67
C LYS A 42 -12.11 -1.44 -28.27
N TYR A 43 -11.76 -2.30 -27.31
CA TYR A 43 -12.65 -3.28 -26.67
C TYR A 43 -13.26 -4.35 -27.60
N LEU A 44 -12.87 -4.39 -28.88
CA LEU A 44 -13.44 -5.30 -29.88
C LEU A 44 -13.38 -6.77 -29.44
N ASP A 45 -12.23 -7.22 -28.95
CA ASP A 45 -12.06 -8.62 -28.53
C ASP A 45 -12.81 -8.94 -27.23
N GLN A 46 -12.93 -7.97 -26.32
CA GLN A 46 -13.75 -8.13 -25.12
C GLN A 46 -15.22 -8.29 -25.50
N VAL A 47 -15.72 -7.43 -26.39
CA VAL A 47 -17.11 -7.52 -26.88
C VAL A 47 -17.36 -8.83 -27.63
N LYS A 48 -16.41 -9.28 -28.48
CA LYS A 48 -16.50 -10.60 -29.13
C LYS A 48 -16.56 -11.76 -28.13
N SER A 49 -15.95 -11.61 -26.95
CA SER A 49 -15.95 -12.66 -25.93
C SER A 49 -17.24 -12.75 -25.11
N ILE A 50 -18.16 -11.77 -25.23
CA ILE A 50 -19.45 -11.76 -24.54
C ILE A 50 -20.34 -12.88 -25.09
N GLN A 51 -20.88 -13.73 -24.21
CA GLN A 51 -21.68 -14.87 -24.60
C GLN A 51 -23.18 -14.58 -24.52
N THR A 52 -23.95 -15.27 -25.37
CA THR A 52 -25.41 -15.27 -25.23
C THR A 52 -25.81 -15.86 -23.89
N GLY A 53 -26.68 -15.16 -23.16
CA GLY A 53 -27.09 -15.50 -21.80
C GLY A 53 -26.22 -14.90 -20.69
N ASP A 54 -25.17 -14.14 -21.03
CA ASP A 54 -24.45 -13.33 -20.04
C ASP A 54 -25.31 -12.18 -19.53
N ARG A 55 -25.09 -11.81 -18.26
CA ARG A 55 -25.74 -10.64 -17.63
C ARG A 55 -24.95 -9.39 -17.97
N ILE A 56 -25.63 -8.30 -18.31
CA ILE A 56 -25.01 -7.04 -18.72
C ILE A 56 -25.70 -5.85 -18.02
N ALA A 57 -24.96 -4.80 -17.67
CA ALA A 57 -25.49 -3.61 -17.01
C ALA A 57 -24.96 -2.33 -17.66
N ILE A 58 -25.83 -1.35 -17.93
CA ILE A 58 -25.43 -0.01 -18.36
C ILE A 58 -25.02 0.80 -17.13
N ILE A 59 -23.80 1.32 -17.14
CA ILE A 59 -23.23 2.11 -16.04
C ILE A 59 -22.81 3.52 -16.47
N SER A 60 -22.71 4.37 -15.47
CA SER A 60 -22.07 5.68 -15.50
C SER A 60 -21.16 5.82 -14.27
N SER A 61 -20.10 6.61 -14.37
CA SER A 61 -19.18 6.85 -13.26
C SER A 61 -19.07 8.33 -12.97
N TYR A 62 -19.15 8.71 -11.70
CA TYR A 62 -18.99 10.08 -11.23
C TYR A 62 -18.49 10.09 -9.79
N THR A 63 -18.23 11.26 -9.23
CA THR A 63 -17.87 11.44 -7.82
C THR A 63 -18.97 12.19 -7.08
N ARG A 64 -19.11 11.92 -5.78
CA ARG A 64 -20.05 12.62 -4.92
C ARG A 64 -19.39 12.96 -3.58
N LYS A 65 -19.59 14.19 -3.12
CA LYS A 65 -19.04 14.71 -1.87
C LYS A 65 -20.11 15.03 -0.81
N ARG A 66 -21.35 15.26 -1.22
CA ARG A 66 -22.49 15.63 -0.37
C ARG A 66 -23.64 14.67 -0.61
N ASP A 67 -24.64 14.66 0.27
CA ASP A 67 -25.85 13.84 0.12
C ASP A 67 -25.55 12.32 0.04
N LEU A 68 -24.56 11.87 0.81
CA LEU A 68 -24.21 10.46 0.99
C LEU A 68 -24.87 9.89 2.24
N SER A 69 -25.25 8.62 2.19
CA SER A 69 -25.87 7.92 3.32
C SER A 69 -24.87 7.47 4.41
N PHE A 70 -23.62 7.94 4.33
CA PHE A 70 -22.52 7.57 5.23
C PHE A 70 -21.53 8.73 5.35
N ASP A 71 -20.74 8.73 6.44
CA ASP A 71 -19.69 9.71 6.64
C ASP A 71 -18.54 9.47 5.65
N ASN A 72 -18.43 10.37 4.67
CA ASN A 72 -17.35 10.41 3.71
C ASN A 72 -16.20 11.32 4.16
N ARG A 73 -16.23 11.84 5.39
CA ARG A 73 -15.13 12.59 5.98
C ARG A 73 -14.75 13.85 5.20
N GLY A 74 -15.72 14.43 4.50
CA GLY A 74 -15.52 15.59 3.62
C GLY A 74 -14.74 15.27 2.35
N GLN A 75 -14.56 14.00 2.00
CA GLN A 75 -13.81 13.53 0.83
C GLN A 75 -14.76 13.07 -0.28
N SER A 76 -14.40 13.30 -1.55
CA SER A 76 -15.18 12.81 -2.69
C SER A 76 -15.14 11.28 -2.75
N VAL A 77 -16.29 10.65 -2.98
CA VAL A 77 -16.44 9.19 -3.12
C VAL A 77 -16.78 8.85 -4.56
N SER A 78 -16.20 7.78 -5.12
CA SER A 78 -16.59 7.30 -6.44
C SER A 78 -17.96 6.62 -6.40
N VAL A 79 -18.77 6.93 -7.40
CA VAL A 79 -20.12 6.41 -7.57
C VAL A 79 -20.23 5.80 -8.97
N MET A 80 -20.82 4.62 -9.03
CA MET A 80 -21.21 3.94 -10.25
C MET A 80 -22.74 3.90 -10.31
N GLY A 81 -23.32 4.73 -11.18
CA GLY A 81 -24.75 4.78 -11.43
C GLY A 81 -25.15 3.70 -12.43
N ILE A 82 -25.91 2.71 -11.98
CA ILE A 82 -26.43 1.59 -12.76
C ILE A 82 -27.79 2.00 -13.34
N LYS A 83 -27.83 2.24 -14.66
CA LYS A 83 -29.00 2.76 -15.37
C LYS A 83 -29.94 1.66 -15.84
N ALA A 84 -29.41 0.47 -16.17
CA ALA A 84 -30.20 -0.66 -16.62
C ALA A 84 -29.42 -1.96 -16.43
N ILE A 85 -30.14 -3.08 -16.34
CA ILE A 85 -29.59 -4.44 -16.38
C ILE A 85 -30.27 -5.24 -17.48
N GLY A 86 -29.61 -6.25 -18.01
CA GLY A 86 -30.15 -7.05 -19.11
C GLY A 86 -29.45 -8.38 -19.28
N VAL A 87 -29.98 -9.16 -20.22
CA VAL A 87 -29.43 -10.45 -20.64
C VAL A 87 -29.13 -10.40 -22.14
N VAL A 88 -27.90 -10.75 -22.51
CA VAL A 88 -27.47 -10.77 -23.91
C VAL A 88 -28.22 -11.87 -24.66
N LYS A 89 -28.95 -11.50 -25.71
CA LYS A 89 -29.71 -12.41 -26.57
C LYS A 89 -28.92 -12.87 -27.79
N LYS A 90 -28.05 -12.01 -28.31
CA LYS A 90 -27.20 -12.32 -29.46
C LYS A 90 -25.95 -11.44 -29.45
N ASN A 91 -24.82 -12.04 -29.79
CA ASN A 91 -23.59 -11.33 -30.13
C ASN A 91 -23.39 -11.44 -31.64
N HIS A 92 -23.24 -10.32 -32.35
CA HIS A 92 -23.09 -10.33 -33.81
C HIS A 92 -21.67 -10.71 -34.27
N GLY A 93 -20.71 -10.83 -33.35
CA GLY A 93 -19.33 -11.26 -33.64
C GLY A 93 -18.45 -10.18 -34.30
N ASP A 94 -19.01 -8.99 -34.51
CA ASP A 94 -18.32 -7.80 -35.05
C ASP A 94 -17.42 -7.11 -34.01
N GLY A 95 -17.55 -7.46 -32.73
CA GLY A 95 -16.89 -6.80 -31.61
C GLY A 95 -17.50 -5.45 -31.25
N ARG A 96 -18.73 -5.19 -31.71
CA ARG A 96 -19.41 -3.92 -31.53
C ARG A 96 -20.83 -4.08 -31.01
N THR A 97 -21.62 -4.96 -31.61
CA THR A 97 -23.07 -4.95 -31.45
C THR A 97 -23.54 -6.17 -30.68
N LEU A 98 -24.42 -5.94 -29.71
CA LEU A 98 -25.12 -6.98 -28.94
C LEU A 98 -26.62 -6.71 -28.99
N ASP A 99 -27.43 -7.76 -29.17
CA ASP A 99 -28.86 -7.68 -28.89
C ASP A 99 -29.06 -8.01 -27.41
N VAL A 100 -29.77 -7.16 -26.68
CA VAL A 100 -29.93 -7.25 -25.22
C VAL A 100 -31.38 -7.01 -24.84
N GLU A 101 -31.91 -7.89 -24.00
CA GLU A 101 -33.18 -7.65 -23.33
C GLU A 101 -32.93 -6.84 -22.06
N TRP A 102 -33.34 -5.57 -22.07
CA TRP A 102 -33.08 -4.61 -21.01
C TRP A 102 -34.22 -4.49 -19.99
N THR A 103 -33.84 -4.18 -18.76
CA THR A 103 -34.70 -3.72 -17.66
C THR A 103 -34.09 -2.43 -17.11
N PRO A 104 -34.71 -1.26 -17.35
CA PRO A 104 -34.18 0.03 -16.91
C PRO A 104 -34.44 0.30 -15.43
N PHE A 105 -33.63 1.20 -14.85
CA PHE A 105 -33.83 1.77 -13.52
C PHE A 105 -34.02 3.29 -13.64
N ASP A 106 -35.08 3.80 -13.02
CA ASP A 106 -35.34 5.24 -12.87
C ASP A 106 -35.84 5.54 -11.46
N PRO A 107 -35.05 6.22 -10.59
CA PRO A 107 -33.70 6.73 -10.86
C PRO A 107 -32.65 5.60 -10.95
N PRO A 108 -31.45 5.86 -11.52
CA PRO A 108 -30.34 4.91 -11.52
C PRO A 108 -29.96 4.47 -10.11
N ARG A 109 -29.59 3.19 -9.96
CA ARG A 109 -29.12 2.64 -8.68
C ARG A 109 -27.66 3.00 -8.48
N GLU A 110 -27.28 3.40 -7.27
CA GLU A 110 -25.93 3.90 -7.01
C GLU A 110 -25.11 2.92 -6.20
N TRP A 111 -23.95 2.56 -6.76
CA TRP A 111 -22.92 1.77 -6.10
C TRP A 111 -21.74 2.66 -5.73
N TYR A 112 -21.24 2.53 -4.50
CA TYR A 112 -20.14 3.34 -3.97
C TYR A 112 -18.86 2.52 -3.86
N PHE A 113 -17.68 3.15 -3.95
CA PHE A 113 -16.40 2.41 -3.90
C PHE A 113 -16.30 1.34 -5.00
N TYR A 114 -15.24 0.53 -5.02
CA TYR A 114 -14.98 -0.54 -6.02
C TYR A 114 -15.62 -0.28 -7.40
N THR A 115 -15.32 0.89 -7.96
CA THR A 115 -15.88 1.35 -9.23
C THR A 115 -14.82 1.15 -10.29
N ASN A 116 -15.22 0.67 -11.47
CA ASN A 116 -14.36 0.67 -12.65
C ASN A 116 -14.86 1.73 -13.64
N ARG A 117 -13.94 2.40 -14.32
CA ARG A 117 -14.25 3.42 -15.33
C ARG A 117 -14.09 2.91 -16.77
N SER A 118 -13.70 1.63 -16.95
CA SER A 118 -13.61 0.99 -18.27
C SER A 118 -14.98 0.95 -18.94
N THR A 119 -15.04 1.29 -20.23
CA THR A 119 -16.29 1.23 -21.02
C THR A 119 -16.82 -0.19 -21.13
N VAL A 120 -15.95 -1.19 -21.14
CA VAL A 120 -16.35 -2.61 -21.09
C VAL A 120 -15.60 -3.26 -19.94
N TRP A 121 -16.34 -3.68 -18.92
CA TRP A 121 -15.77 -4.30 -17.74
C TRP A 121 -16.38 -5.68 -17.51
N ARG A 122 -15.53 -6.70 -17.59
CA ARG A 122 -15.87 -8.08 -17.25
C ARG A 122 -15.67 -8.30 -15.76
N VAL A 123 -16.71 -8.77 -15.08
CA VAL A 123 -16.69 -9.14 -13.67
C VAL A 123 -17.01 -10.63 -13.54
N LEU A 124 -16.11 -11.37 -12.90
CA LEU A 124 -16.29 -12.77 -12.57
C LEU A 124 -16.53 -12.88 -11.06
N PRO A 125 -17.45 -13.75 -10.61
CA PRO A 125 -17.63 -14.01 -9.19
C PRO A 125 -16.44 -14.83 -8.64
N GLY A 126 -16.22 -14.75 -7.34
CA GLY A 126 -15.15 -15.47 -6.64
C GLY A 126 -14.33 -14.60 -5.68
N ASP A 127 -14.48 -13.29 -5.75
CA ASP A 127 -13.99 -12.35 -4.73
C ASP A 127 -15.16 -11.61 -4.08
N TRP A 128 -15.04 -11.31 -2.78
CA TRP A 128 -16.14 -10.69 -2.03
C TRP A 128 -16.58 -9.33 -2.58
N THR A 129 -15.68 -8.54 -3.18
CA THR A 129 -16.01 -7.26 -3.81
C THR A 129 -16.80 -7.46 -5.09
N THR A 130 -16.35 -8.40 -5.94
CA THR A 130 -17.02 -8.77 -7.19
C THR A 130 -18.39 -9.42 -6.93
N ASP A 131 -18.48 -10.29 -5.93
CA ASP A 131 -19.72 -10.95 -5.53
C ASP A 131 -20.72 -9.95 -4.96
N ALA A 132 -20.26 -8.96 -4.18
CA ALA A 132 -21.10 -7.90 -3.65
C ALA A 132 -21.62 -6.98 -4.77
N LEU A 133 -20.78 -6.61 -5.74
CA LEU A 133 -21.20 -5.80 -6.89
C LEU A 133 -22.20 -6.55 -7.78
N ILE A 134 -21.94 -7.83 -8.07
CA ILE A 134 -22.87 -8.67 -8.84
C ILE A 134 -24.20 -8.80 -8.11
N GLY A 135 -24.15 -9.10 -6.81
CA GLY A 135 -25.32 -9.24 -5.96
C GLY A 135 -26.16 -7.96 -5.88
N PHE A 136 -25.49 -6.81 -5.76
CA PHE A 136 -26.18 -5.52 -5.79
C PHE A 136 -26.84 -5.28 -7.15
N THR A 137 -26.08 -5.44 -8.23
CA THR A 137 -26.52 -5.09 -9.58
C THR A 137 -27.68 -5.97 -10.06
N PHE A 138 -27.52 -7.29 -9.95
CA PHE A 138 -28.41 -8.26 -10.61
C PHE A 138 -29.32 -9.04 -9.66
N GLU A 139 -29.14 -8.93 -8.34
CA GLU A 139 -29.83 -9.78 -7.36
C GLU A 139 -30.48 -8.98 -6.23
N GLU A 140 -30.62 -7.65 -6.41
CA GLU A 140 -31.26 -6.72 -5.47
C GLU A 140 -30.69 -6.74 -4.03
N LYS A 141 -29.47 -7.26 -3.84
CA LYS A 141 -28.82 -7.25 -2.52
C LYS A 141 -28.37 -5.83 -2.17
N PRO A 142 -28.47 -5.39 -0.90
CA PRO A 142 -27.91 -4.11 -0.48
C PRO A 142 -26.38 -4.13 -0.49
N GLN A 143 -25.77 -2.97 -0.72
CA GLN A 143 -24.32 -2.82 -0.58
C GLN A 143 -23.92 -2.72 0.90
N ASP A 144 -22.93 -3.51 1.33
CA ASP A 144 -22.31 -3.36 2.66
C ASP A 144 -21.27 -2.23 2.67
N ILE A 145 -21.78 -0.99 2.75
CA ILE A 145 -20.97 0.24 2.77
C ILE A 145 -19.91 0.21 3.88
N SER A 146 -20.25 -0.35 5.05
CA SER A 146 -19.34 -0.43 6.20
C SER A 146 -18.13 -1.31 5.89
N ARG A 147 -18.34 -2.46 5.24
CA ARG A 147 -17.25 -3.34 4.82
C ARG A 147 -16.33 -2.66 3.81
N PHE A 148 -16.88 -1.96 2.80
CA PHE A 148 -16.06 -1.23 1.83
C PHE A 148 -15.26 -0.10 2.48
N ARG A 149 -15.88 0.72 3.33
CA ARG A 149 -15.19 1.82 4.03
C ARG A 149 -14.00 1.33 4.87
N ASN A 150 -14.08 0.12 5.42
CA ASN A 150 -13.05 -0.44 6.30
C ASN A 150 -12.10 -1.45 5.62
N ALA A 151 -12.28 -1.73 4.32
CA ALA A 151 -11.34 -2.56 3.57
C ALA A 151 -10.01 -1.82 3.34
N PRO A 152 -8.87 -2.54 3.20
CA PRO A 152 -7.52 -1.95 3.28
C PRO A 152 -7.31 -0.69 2.43
N TYR A 153 -7.79 -0.70 1.18
CA TYR A 153 -7.70 0.42 0.23
C TYR A 153 -8.43 1.70 0.66
N TRP A 154 -9.60 1.57 1.28
CA TRP A 154 -10.43 2.72 1.65
C TRP A 154 -10.31 3.09 3.13
N ARG A 155 -9.79 2.19 3.98
CA ARG A 155 -9.81 2.30 5.44
C ARG A 155 -9.26 3.62 5.97
N GLU A 156 -8.09 4.03 5.52
CA GLU A 156 -7.46 5.26 6.01
C GLU A 156 -8.27 6.50 5.62
N ARG A 157 -8.81 6.52 4.39
CA ARG A 157 -9.57 7.68 3.88
C ARG A 157 -10.99 7.73 4.46
N PHE A 158 -11.71 6.61 4.48
CA PHE A 158 -13.15 6.54 4.71
C PHE A 158 -13.60 5.69 5.89
N GLY A 159 -12.72 4.88 6.51
CA GLY A 159 -13.08 3.88 7.52
C GLY A 159 -13.58 4.44 8.84
N ASP A 160 -13.70 3.61 9.87
CA ASP A 160 -14.23 4.00 11.20
C ASP A 160 -13.13 4.17 12.26
N THR A 161 -11.86 4.34 11.84
CA THR A 161 -10.73 4.57 12.75
C THR A 161 -11.01 5.75 13.69
N SER A 162 -10.80 5.53 14.99
CA SER A 162 -11.00 6.54 16.04
C SER A 162 -10.11 7.76 15.79
N VAL A 163 -10.59 8.96 16.18
CA VAL A 163 -9.98 10.26 15.82
C VAL A 163 -8.50 10.35 16.22
N ASP A 164 -8.17 9.80 17.39
CA ASP A 164 -6.82 9.68 17.97
C ASP A 164 -5.85 8.78 17.19
N LYS A 165 -6.38 7.92 16.30
CA LYS A 165 -5.60 6.98 15.48
C LYS A 165 -5.67 7.31 13.99
N LYS A 166 -6.30 8.42 13.61
CA LYS A 166 -6.40 8.84 12.21
C LYS A 166 -5.04 9.33 11.70
N ARG A 167 -4.41 8.54 10.84
CA ARG A 167 -3.22 8.96 10.10
C ARG A 167 -3.64 9.88 8.94
N PHE A 168 -2.71 10.69 8.44
CA PHE A 168 -2.89 11.51 7.24
C PHE A 168 -3.97 12.60 7.31
N LEU A 169 -4.37 13.07 8.50
CA LEU A 169 -5.29 14.21 8.63
C LEU A 169 -4.79 15.47 7.92
N TRP A 170 -3.46 15.60 7.79
CA TRP A 170 -2.82 16.69 7.06
C TRP A 170 -3.30 16.83 5.61
N THR A 171 -3.75 15.74 4.99
CA THR A 171 -4.23 15.74 3.60
C THR A 171 -5.38 16.74 3.38
N ARG A 172 -6.29 16.87 4.36
CA ARG A 172 -7.42 17.80 4.28
C ARG A 172 -6.98 19.26 4.28
N PHE A 173 -6.02 19.59 5.14
CA PHE A 173 -5.46 20.93 5.21
C PHE A 173 -4.81 21.31 3.87
N TYR A 174 -4.02 20.40 3.29
CA TYR A 174 -3.34 20.64 2.03
C TYR A 174 -4.33 20.81 0.85
N GLU A 175 -5.35 19.95 0.77
CA GLU A 175 -6.41 20.08 -0.24
C GLU A 175 -7.17 21.40 -0.10
N ALA A 176 -7.49 21.81 1.13
CA ALA A 176 -8.18 23.07 1.40
C ALA A 176 -7.33 24.30 1.03
N ILE A 177 -6.02 24.28 1.32
CA ILE A 177 -5.08 25.31 0.86
C ILE A 177 -5.07 25.35 -0.66
N ALA A 178 -4.95 24.21 -1.33
CA ALA A 178 -4.92 24.14 -2.79
C ALA A 178 -6.21 24.71 -3.43
N ASP A 179 -7.38 24.35 -2.88
CA ASP A 179 -8.68 24.84 -3.35
C ASP A 179 -8.81 26.35 -3.21
N LYS A 180 -8.37 26.92 -2.07
CA LYS A 180 -8.39 28.38 -1.87
C LYS A 180 -7.34 29.09 -2.71
N LEU A 181 -6.17 28.49 -2.90
CA LEU A 181 -5.09 29.04 -3.70
C LEU A 181 -5.50 29.14 -5.18
N LEU A 182 -6.29 28.19 -5.70
CA LEU A 182 -6.82 28.24 -7.08
C LEU A 182 -7.58 29.54 -7.38
N LEU A 183 -8.24 30.14 -6.38
CA LEU A 183 -8.99 31.39 -6.51
C LEU A 183 -8.10 32.61 -6.79
N TYR A 184 -6.79 32.48 -6.59
CA TYR A 184 -5.80 33.53 -6.84
C TYR A 184 -5.13 33.43 -8.22
N ARG A 185 -5.53 32.46 -9.06
CA ARG A 185 -4.97 32.27 -10.41
C ARG A 185 -4.95 33.56 -11.24
N ASP A 186 -6.04 34.33 -11.18
CA ASP A 186 -6.18 35.60 -11.92
C ASP A 186 -5.87 36.83 -11.06
N LYS A 187 -5.36 36.64 -9.83
CA LYS A 187 -5.08 37.68 -8.84
C LYS A 187 -3.70 37.50 -8.19
N ARG A 188 -2.70 37.11 -9.01
CA ARG A 188 -1.35 36.78 -8.53
C ARG A 188 -0.66 37.93 -7.79
N ASP A 189 -0.95 39.17 -8.18
CA ASP A 189 -0.45 40.37 -7.49
C ASP A 189 -0.96 40.46 -6.03
N GLU A 190 -2.19 40.02 -5.75
CA GLU A 190 -2.73 39.96 -4.39
C GLU A 190 -2.06 38.84 -3.59
N LEU A 191 -1.86 37.68 -4.22
CA LEU A 191 -1.20 36.52 -3.62
C LEU A 191 0.24 36.83 -3.21
N ILE A 192 1.05 37.38 -4.10
CA ILE A 192 2.46 37.68 -3.81
C ILE A 192 2.62 38.76 -2.73
N LYS A 193 1.74 39.77 -2.71
CA LYS A 193 1.69 40.76 -1.62
C LYS A 193 1.35 40.11 -0.28
N GLY A 194 0.40 39.18 -0.28
CA GLY A 194 0.07 38.36 0.90
C GLY A 194 1.27 37.57 1.40
N ILE A 195 1.97 36.87 0.50
CA ILE A 195 3.15 36.07 0.85
C ILE A 195 4.30 36.93 1.38
N HIS A 196 4.56 38.11 0.82
CA HIS A 196 5.52 39.07 1.39
C HIS A 196 5.11 39.54 2.78
N SER A 197 3.82 39.77 3.03
CA SER A 197 3.32 40.11 4.36
C SER A 197 3.55 38.97 5.35
N ILE A 198 3.33 37.71 4.94
CA ILE A 198 3.63 36.54 5.78
C ILE A 198 5.12 36.48 6.09
N ALA A 199 6.00 36.64 5.09
CA ALA A 199 7.45 36.62 5.26
C ALA A 199 7.98 37.70 6.22
N SER A 200 7.26 38.81 6.41
CA SER A 200 7.61 39.82 7.41
C SER A 200 7.25 39.43 8.85
N LYS A 201 6.40 38.41 9.05
CA LYS A 201 5.90 37.97 10.36
C LYS A 201 6.55 36.69 10.87
N VAL A 202 7.09 35.87 9.97
CA VAL A 202 7.58 34.52 10.30
C VAL A 202 9.01 34.32 9.81
N GLU A 203 9.79 33.55 10.57
CA GLU A 203 11.13 33.14 10.18
C GLU A 203 11.09 32.03 9.11
N GLY A 204 12.16 31.93 8.31
CA GLY A 204 12.32 30.85 7.32
C GLY A 204 11.93 31.20 5.87
N LEU A 205 11.45 32.42 5.58
CA LEU A 205 11.06 32.89 4.24
C LEU A 205 12.03 33.91 3.62
N SER A 206 13.33 33.78 3.90
CA SER A 206 14.38 34.66 3.34
C SER A 206 14.60 34.47 1.83
N ASN A 207 14.04 33.43 1.22
CA ASN A 207 14.21 33.02 -0.17
C ASN A 207 13.20 33.65 -1.16
N LEU A 208 12.60 34.80 -0.82
CA LEU A 208 11.65 35.53 -1.67
C LEU A 208 12.28 36.71 -2.42
N GLN A 209 13.59 36.59 -2.70
CA GLN A 209 14.36 37.56 -3.46
C GLN A 209 14.66 36.98 -4.85
N ASP A 210 14.35 37.75 -5.88
CA ASP A 210 14.50 37.43 -7.29
C ASP A 210 15.75 38.11 -7.86
N GLN A 211 16.26 37.59 -8.99
CA GLN A 211 17.34 38.18 -9.76
C GLN A 211 16.81 38.69 -11.10
N PHE A 212 16.80 40.00 -11.27
CA PHE A 212 16.28 40.67 -12.46
C PHE A 212 17.26 40.59 -13.64
N GLN A 213 16.75 40.84 -14.85
CA GLN A 213 17.54 40.81 -16.09
C GLN A 213 18.73 41.79 -16.09
N ASP A 214 18.68 42.85 -15.29
CA ASP A 214 19.76 43.83 -15.14
C ASP A 214 20.84 43.40 -14.12
N GLY A 215 20.72 42.20 -13.54
CA GLY A 215 21.62 41.65 -12.53
C GLY A 215 21.35 42.16 -11.11
N SER A 216 20.39 43.05 -10.92
CA SER A 216 19.97 43.49 -9.59
C SER A 216 19.09 42.44 -8.90
N THR A 217 19.04 42.50 -7.58
CA THR A 217 18.18 41.65 -6.76
C THR A 217 17.05 42.47 -6.13
N GLY A 218 15.89 41.85 -5.95
CA GLY A 218 14.78 42.49 -5.25
C GLY A 218 13.61 41.55 -4.99
N PRO A 219 12.50 42.06 -4.42
CA PRO A 219 11.40 41.19 -4.00
C PRO A 219 10.76 40.49 -5.20
N LEU A 220 10.44 39.21 -5.01
CA LEU A 220 9.71 38.40 -5.99
C LEU A 220 8.39 39.08 -6.39
N LYS A 221 8.13 39.18 -7.70
CA LYS A 221 6.98 39.91 -8.25
C LYS A 221 5.81 39.04 -8.67
N ASP A 222 6.04 37.76 -8.94
CA ASP A 222 5.02 36.79 -9.32
C ASP A 222 5.36 35.41 -8.74
N ILE A 223 4.36 34.57 -8.51
CA ILE A 223 4.52 33.26 -7.88
C ILE A 223 3.56 32.23 -8.45
N CYS A 224 4.07 31.03 -8.67
CA CYS A 224 3.26 29.88 -9.06
C CYS A 224 2.62 29.21 -7.82
N PRO A 225 1.55 28.42 -8.00
CA PRO A 225 0.83 27.85 -6.87
C PRO A 225 1.65 26.79 -6.12
N PHE A 226 2.52 26.04 -6.80
CA PHE A 226 3.38 25.06 -6.15
C PHE A 226 4.47 25.69 -5.30
N THR A 227 5.07 26.80 -5.74
CA THR A 227 6.01 27.58 -4.91
C THR A 227 5.29 28.20 -3.71
N ALA A 228 4.06 28.67 -3.88
CA ALA A 228 3.24 29.17 -2.77
C ALA A 228 2.88 28.06 -1.75
N MET A 229 2.61 26.83 -2.19
CA MET A 229 2.53 25.65 -1.30
C MET A 229 3.89 25.28 -0.70
N GLY A 230 4.96 25.49 -1.46
CA GLY A 230 6.34 25.17 -1.11
C GLY A 230 6.89 25.98 0.06
N ILE A 231 6.33 27.15 0.37
CA ILE A 231 6.84 28.02 1.43
C ILE A 231 6.86 27.35 2.82
N PHE A 232 5.94 26.41 3.08
CA PHE A 232 5.90 25.60 4.31
C PHE A 232 6.29 24.12 4.08
N ASN A 233 6.75 23.76 2.87
CA ASN A 233 7.23 22.43 2.49
C ASN A 233 8.71 22.44 2.12
N ARG A 234 9.51 23.01 3.02
CA ARG A 234 10.97 23.14 2.94
C ARG A 234 11.62 22.43 4.13
N GLY A 235 12.91 22.16 4.03
CA GLY A 235 13.73 21.61 5.13
C GLY A 235 13.98 22.62 6.24
N ILE A 236 12.91 23.12 6.86
CA ILE A 236 12.90 23.99 8.04
C ILE A 236 12.25 23.25 9.22
N THR A 237 12.38 23.79 10.43
CA THR A 237 11.80 23.15 11.62
C THR A 237 10.28 23.01 11.50
N ASP A 238 9.72 21.93 12.06
CA ASP A 238 8.26 21.71 12.05
C ASP A 238 7.50 22.86 12.71
N VAL A 239 8.09 23.51 13.73
CA VAL A 239 7.54 24.73 14.34
C VAL A 239 7.38 25.85 13.30
N ASN A 240 8.42 26.10 12.51
CA ASN A 240 8.37 27.13 11.46
C ASN A 240 7.41 26.74 10.33
N ARG A 241 7.36 25.45 9.95
CA ARG A 241 6.37 24.95 8.98
C ARG A 241 4.94 25.21 9.47
N LYS A 242 4.63 24.91 10.74
CA LYS A 242 3.33 25.18 11.35
C LYS A 242 3.01 26.67 11.34
N ASN A 243 3.96 27.53 11.71
CA ASN A 243 3.75 28.98 11.73
C ASN A 243 3.45 29.54 10.34
N ILE A 244 4.25 29.17 9.33
CA ILE A 244 4.04 29.60 7.94
C ILE A 244 2.71 29.05 7.40
N ALA A 245 2.40 27.77 7.65
CA ALA A 245 1.14 27.17 7.25
C ALA A 245 -0.08 27.86 7.91
N THR A 246 0.04 28.26 9.18
CA THR A 246 -1.01 29.00 9.91
C THR A 246 -1.27 30.37 9.29
N GLU A 247 -0.22 31.14 9.02
CA GLU A 247 -0.35 32.46 8.39
C GLU A 247 -0.90 32.34 6.95
N LEU A 248 -0.44 31.35 6.18
CA LEU A 248 -0.96 31.09 4.84
C LEU A 248 -2.45 30.69 4.87
N ALA A 249 -2.83 29.80 5.79
CA ALA A 249 -4.23 29.40 5.98
C ALA A 249 -5.11 30.60 6.34
N THR A 250 -4.63 31.46 7.24
CA THR A 250 -5.32 32.68 7.65
C THR A 250 -5.50 33.64 6.47
N PHE A 251 -4.45 33.86 5.67
CA PHE A 251 -4.50 34.70 4.48
C PHE A 251 -5.49 34.17 3.43
N LEU A 252 -5.51 32.85 3.21
CA LEU A 252 -6.38 32.20 2.23
C LEU A 252 -7.81 31.95 2.73
N GLY A 253 -8.08 32.14 4.03
CA GLY A 253 -9.37 31.83 4.64
C GLY A 253 -9.67 30.33 4.69
N VAL A 254 -8.67 29.51 5.06
CA VAL A 254 -8.80 28.07 5.30
C VAL A 254 -9.12 27.82 6.77
N GLU A 255 -10.20 27.08 7.03
CA GLU A 255 -10.68 26.73 8.37
C GLU A 255 -10.15 25.36 8.86
N GLU A 256 -9.57 24.56 7.98
CA GLU A 256 -8.97 23.27 8.34
C GLU A 256 -7.78 23.47 9.29
N VAL A 257 -7.66 22.57 10.27
CA VAL A 257 -6.62 22.66 11.29
C VAL A 257 -5.25 22.35 10.68
N VAL A 258 -4.25 23.16 11.04
CA VAL A 258 -2.86 22.95 10.62
C VAL A 258 -2.36 21.60 11.16
N PRO A 259 -1.63 20.80 10.37
CA PRO A 259 -1.19 19.47 10.80
C PRO A 259 -0.29 19.50 12.05
N ASP A 260 -0.50 18.51 12.94
CA ASP A 260 0.37 18.31 14.10
C ASP A 260 1.72 17.66 13.75
N SER A 261 1.79 16.99 12.59
CA SER A 261 2.97 16.31 12.06
C SER A 261 3.00 16.45 10.54
N PHE A 262 4.21 16.47 9.98
CA PHE A 262 4.46 16.48 8.54
C PHE A 262 5.21 15.23 8.05
N GLU A 263 5.18 14.14 8.82
CA GLU A 263 5.82 12.88 8.47
C GLU A 263 5.28 12.33 7.14
N GLY A 264 6.20 11.83 6.29
CA GLY A 264 5.85 11.30 4.98
C GLY A 264 5.40 12.36 3.96
N ILE A 265 5.60 13.66 4.23
CA ILE A 265 5.35 14.73 3.26
C ILE A 265 6.69 15.15 2.63
N PRO A 266 6.84 15.09 1.30
CA PRO A 266 8.09 15.44 0.64
C PRO A 266 8.37 16.94 0.79
N ILE A 267 9.65 17.30 0.94
CA ILE A 267 10.10 18.68 1.15
C ILE A 267 11.09 19.12 0.06
N LEU A 268 11.04 20.39 -0.28
CA LEU A 268 11.96 21.01 -1.24
C LEU A 268 13.33 21.25 -0.62
N ASN A 269 14.34 21.31 -1.49
CA ASN A 269 15.63 21.88 -1.13
C ASN A 269 15.46 23.36 -0.75
N ASN A 270 16.02 23.75 0.40
CA ASN A 270 15.94 25.13 0.90
C ASN A 270 16.55 26.14 -0.08
N GLN A 271 17.64 25.77 -0.76
CA GLN A 271 18.34 26.62 -1.72
C GLN A 271 17.64 26.67 -3.09
N ASN A 272 16.83 25.65 -3.41
CA ASN A 272 16.05 25.63 -4.63
C ASN A 272 14.62 25.15 -4.40
N SER A 273 13.78 26.10 -3.99
CA SER A 273 12.40 25.85 -3.57
C SER A 273 11.37 26.46 -4.52
N TRP A 274 11.81 27.01 -5.65
CA TRP A 274 10.91 27.56 -6.65
C TRP A 274 10.73 26.55 -7.79
N PHE A 275 9.51 26.48 -8.32
CA PHE A 275 9.17 25.65 -9.49
C PHE A 275 9.42 26.39 -10.81
N PHE A 276 10.14 27.50 -10.76
CA PHE A 276 10.44 28.38 -11.88
C PHE A 276 11.77 29.09 -11.65
N GLY A 277 12.41 29.59 -12.72
CA GLY A 277 13.68 30.32 -12.62
C GLY A 277 13.55 31.74 -12.08
N PHE A 278 14.70 32.35 -11.76
CA PHE A 278 14.76 33.81 -11.55
C PHE A 278 14.30 34.56 -12.80
N ASP A 279 13.94 35.83 -12.65
CA ASP A 279 13.45 36.71 -13.72
C ASP A 279 14.40 36.77 -14.93
N ASN A 280 15.70 36.67 -14.69
CA ASN A 280 16.73 36.62 -15.75
C ASN A 280 16.77 35.30 -16.55
N LYS A 281 16.13 34.23 -16.07
CA LYS A 281 16.15 32.88 -16.66
C LYS A 281 14.77 32.36 -17.08
N ARG A 282 13.69 32.84 -16.47
CA ARG A 282 12.31 32.38 -16.77
C ARG A 282 11.69 33.14 -17.95
N LYS A 283 10.79 32.47 -18.67
CA LYS A 283 9.95 33.07 -19.72
C LYS A 283 8.66 33.64 -19.14
N SER A 284 7.97 34.47 -19.93
CA SER A 284 6.73 35.14 -19.50
C SER A 284 5.58 34.16 -19.22
N ASP A 285 5.56 32.99 -19.86
CA ASP A 285 4.51 31.98 -19.75
C ASP A 285 4.87 30.82 -18.79
N ASP A 286 6.05 30.85 -18.15
CA ASP A 286 6.49 29.76 -17.27
C ASP A 286 5.60 29.60 -16.04
N ILE A 287 5.22 30.72 -15.40
CA ILE A 287 4.33 30.70 -14.23
C ILE A 287 2.89 30.35 -14.65
N ASP A 288 2.47 30.76 -15.85
CA ASP A 288 1.14 30.45 -16.39
C ASP A 288 0.97 28.95 -16.62
N ALA A 289 1.99 28.28 -17.16
CA ALA A 289 2.01 26.83 -17.34
C ALA A 289 1.84 26.09 -16.00
N LEU A 290 2.46 26.58 -14.92
CA LEU A 290 2.34 26.01 -13.58
C LEU A 290 0.94 26.19 -12.96
N TRP A 291 0.29 27.33 -13.20
CA TRP A 291 -1.11 27.54 -12.83
C TRP A 291 -2.07 26.66 -13.64
N GLU A 292 -1.79 26.43 -14.92
CA GLU A 292 -2.59 25.54 -15.76
C GLU A 292 -2.54 24.10 -15.28
N ILE A 293 -1.35 23.52 -15.07
CA ILE A 293 -1.25 22.14 -14.56
C ILE A 293 -1.84 22.02 -13.15
N PHE A 294 -1.72 23.03 -12.29
CA PHE A 294 -2.36 23.04 -10.97
C PHE A 294 -3.89 22.92 -11.07
N ALA A 295 -4.52 23.73 -11.92
CA ALA A 295 -5.97 23.69 -12.14
C ALA A 295 -6.42 22.38 -12.80
N ARG A 296 -5.66 21.89 -13.79
CA ARG A 296 -5.93 20.62 -14.48
C ARG A 296 -5.78 19.43 -13.55
N ALA A 297 -4.79 19.41 -12.67
CA ALA A 297 -4.58 18.35 -11.69
C ALA A 297 -5.71 18.27 -10.67
N ILE A 298 -6.21 19.42 -10.20
CA ILE A 298 -7.40 19.48 -9.34
C ILE A 298 -8.61 18.89 -10.08
N THR A 299 -8.87 19.37 -11.30
CA THR A 299 -10.00 18.87 -12.11
C THR A 299 -9.88 17.37 -12.39
N PHE A 300 -8.68 16.90 -12.71
CA PHE A 300 -8.36 15.50 -12.97
C PHE A 300 -8.54 14.60 -11.74
N SER A 301 -8.31 15.15 -10.55
CA SER A 301 -8.54 14.42 -9.30
C SER A 301 -10.03 14.15 -9.04
N ASP A 302 -10.90 15.03 -9.53
CA ASP A 302 -12.36 14.93 -9.40
C ASP A 302 -12.98 14.09 -10.54
N SER A 303 -12.42 14.15 -11.75
CA SER A 303 -12.82 13.37 -12.93
C SER A 303 -11.62 12.94 -13.78
N ASP A 304 -11.52 11.65 -14.14
CA ASP A 304 -10.51 11.11 -15.08
C ASP A 304 -11.24 10.60 -16.35
N ASP A 305 -12.16 11.42 -16.86
CA ASP A 305 -12.73 11.17 -18.18
C ASP A 305 -11.68 11.50 -19.27
N SER A 306 -11.93 11.06 -20.50
CA SER A 306 -10.94 11.17 -21.58
C SER A 306 -10.50 12.59 -21.85
N ASP A 307 -11.42 13.56 -21.73
CA ASP A 307 -11.16 14.96 -22.08
C ASP A 307 -10.39 15.65 -20.96
N VAL A 308 -10.76 15.40 -19.70
CA VAL A 308 -10.03 15.90 -18.53
C VAL A 308 -8.63 15.29 -18.47
N ARG A 309 -8.49 13.99 -18.75
CA ARG A 309 -7.18 13.30 -18.83
C ARG A 309 -6.30 13.88 -19.93
N ALA A 310 -6.85 14.12 -21.12
CA ALA A 310 -6.11 14.75 -22.21
C ALA A 310 -5.65 16.17 -21.84
N GLY A 311 -6.51 16.94 -21.17
CA GLY A 311 -6.16 18.26 -20.65
C GLY A 311 -5.05 18.22 -19.60
N PHE A 312 -5.07 17.25 -18.69
CA PHE A 312 -4.00 17.01 -17.73
C PHE A 312 -2.68 16.65 -18.42
N ILE A 313 -2.70 15.74 -19.39
CA ILE A 313 -1.51 15.33 -20.15
C ILE A 313 -0.85 16.53 -20.82
N SER A 314 -1.63 17.31 -21.57
CA SER A 314 -1.11 18.49 -22.27
C SER A 314 -0.51 19.51 -21.30
N ALA A 315 -1.13 19.72 -20.14
CA ALA A 315 -0.63 20.69 -19.15
C ALA A 315 0.61 20.19 -18.42
N TYR A 316 0.69 18.89 -18.13
CA TYR A 316 1.86 18.30 -17.46
C TYR A 316 3.08 18.36 -18.36
N ASP A 317 2.97 17.89 -19.62
CA ASP A 317 4.07 17.94 -20.57
C ASP A 317 4.56 19.39 -20.76
N SER A 318 3.64 20.35 -20.92
CA SER A 318 3.98 21.77 -21.02
C SER A 318 4.66 22.34 -19.76
N ALA A 319 4.35 21.82 -18.57
CA ALA A 319 4.98 22.26 -17.33
C ALA A 319 6.40 21.69 -17.18
N THR A 320 6.64 20.44 -17.62
CA THR A 320 7.97 19.81 -17.55
C THR A 320 9.02 20.43 -18.47
N GLU A 321 8.60 21.23 -19.46
CA GLU A 321 9.50 22.00 -20.33
C GLU A 321 10.00 23.31 -19.69
N ARG A 322 9.50 23.67 -18.49
CA ARG A 322 9.77 24.94 -17.82
C ARG A 322 11.00 24.86 -16.95
N PHE A 323 11.83 25.90 -17.00
CA PHE A 323 13.05 25.96 -16.20
C PHE A 323 12.72 25.93 -14.71
N GLY A 324 13.37 25.05 -13.96
CA GLY A 324 13.09 24.86 -12.53
C GLY A 324 11.99 23.83 -12.24
N VAL A 325 11.42 23.21 -13.27
CA VAL A 325 10.52 22.06 -13.13
C VAL A 325 11.28 20.76 -13.39
N GLY A 326 11.25 19.89 -12.39
CA GLY A 326 11.76 18.52 -12.46
C GLY A 326 10.89 17.62 -11.60
N TRP A 327 11.50 16.80 -10.74
CA TRP A 327 10.77 15.90 -9.84
C TRP A 327 9.89 16.63 -8.82
N ASN A 328 10.19 17.90 -8.53
CA ASN A 328 9.37 18.77 -7.68
C ASN A 328 7.92 18.87 -8.18
N LEU A 329 7.64 18.78 -9.50
CA LEU A 329 6.27 18.76 -10.02
C LEU A 329 5.45 17.64 -9.41
N THR A 330 6.01 16.44 -9.31
CA THR A 330 5.32 15.28 -8.73
C THR A 330 5.06 15.45 -7.22
N MET A 331 5.97 16.11 -6.51
CA MET A 331 5.77 16.49 -5.11
C MET A 331 4.63 17.51 -4.98
N GLY A 332 4.61 18.51 -5.86
CA GLY A 332 3.54 19.51 -5.94
C GLY A 332 2.17 18.90 -6.21
N LEU A 333 2.08 17.97 -7.17
CA LEU A 333 0.86 17.22 -7.48
C LEU A 333 0.38 16.39 -6.28
N TYR A 334 1.32 15.72 -5.59
CA TYR A 334 1.02 14.99 -4.37
C TYR A 334 0.54 15.92 -3.25
N TRP A 335 1.15 17.09 -3.05
CA TRP A 335 0.68 18.02 -2.02
C TRP A 335 -0.77 18.47 -2.25
N ILE A 336 -1.15 18.80 -3.48
CA ILE A 336 -2.47 19.39 -3.75
C ILE A 336 -3.61 18.37 -3.70
N ARG A 337 -3.30 17.11 -4.02
CA ARG A 337 -4.24 15.98 -4.10
C ARG A 337 -3.51 14.68 -3.70
N PRO A 338 -3.16 14.52 -2.41
CA PRO A 338 -2.30 13.44 -1.91
C PRO A 338 -2.90 12.06 -2.04
N TRP A 339 -4.20 12.01 -2.27
CA TRP A 339 -5.00 10.84 -2.43
C TRP A 339 -5.08 10.32 -3.88
N ASN A 340 -4.60 11.11 -4.85
CA ASN A 340 -4.79 10.88 -6.28
C ASN A 340 -3.49 10.77 -7.07
N PHE A 341 -2.41 11.37 -6.57
CA PHE A 341 -1.13 11.45 -7.26
C PHE A 341 -0.01 10.85 -6.39
N PRO A 342 0.92 10.05 -6.95
CA PRO A 342 2.16 9.70 -6.28
C PRO A 342 3.16 10.88 -6.33
N THR A 343 3.93 11.06 -5.26
CA THR A 343 5.19 11.80 -5.31
C THR A 343 6.28 10.87 -5.86
N LEU A 344 7.14 11.41 -6.73
CA LEU A 344 8.35 10.76 -7.22
C LEU A 344 9.57 11.58 -6.80
N ASP A 345 9.61 12.05 -5.56
CA ASP A 345 10.85 12.51 -4.94
C ASP A 345 11.86 11.34 -4.80
N GLY A 346 13.12 11.66 -4.53
CA GLY A 346 14.18 10.65 -4.49
C GLY A 346 13.91 9.46 -3.57
N GLN A 347 13.26 9.67 -2.41
CA GLN A 347 12.93 8.56 -1.51
C GLN A 347 11.77 7.73 -2.03
N SER A 348 10.73 8.38 -2.53
CA SER A 348 9.59 7.68 -3.14
C SER A 348 10.00 6.87 -4.36
N GLN A 349 10.86 7.40 -5.25
CA GLN A 349 11.41 6.66 -6.39
C GLN A 349 12.17 5.40 -5.94
N ARG A 350 13.01 5.52 -4.92
CA ARG A 350 13.76 4.38 -4.36
C ARG A 350 12.83 3.34 -3.76
N TYR A 351 11.84 3.75 -2.97
CA TYR A 351 10.89 2.82 -2.38
C TYR A 351 10.05 2.10 -3.45
N ILE A 352 9.51 2.85 -4.42
CA ILE A 352 8.74 2.31 -5.54
C ILE A 352 9.57 1.30 -6.33
N SER A 353 10.84 1.61 -6.61
CA SER A 353 11.68 0.75 -7.44
C SER A 353 12.24 -0.45 -6.66
N LYS A 354 12.72 -0.24 -5.43
CA LYS A 354 13.41 -1.27 -4.63
C LYS A 354 12.46 -2.17 -3.83
N ILE A 355 11.39 -1.60 -3.29
CA ILE A 355 10.46 -2.31 -2.39
C ILE A 355 9.20 -2.73 -3.14
N LEU A 356 8.63 -1.84 -3.94
CA LEU A 356 7.42 -2.15 -4.70
C LEU A 356 7.68 -2.81 -6.05
N ASN A 357 8.94 -2.83 -6.51
CA ASN A 357 9.39 -3.41 -7.77
C ASN A 357 8.59 -2.89 -8.99
N ILE A 358 8.25 -1.60 -8.98
CA ILE A 358 7.61 -0.91 -10.10
C ILE A 358 8.66 -0.09 -10.83
N ILE A 359 8.74 -0.26 -12.15
CA ILE A 359 9.65 0.48 -13.00
C ILE A 359 9.08 1.88 -13.22
N ILE A 360 9.87 2.91 -12.93
CA ILE A 360 9.55 4.30 -13.27
C ILE A 360 10.17 4.59 -14.63
N GLY A 361 9.32 4.88 -15.62
CA GLY A 361 9.78 5.27 -16.95
C GLY A 361 10.52 6.63 -16.91
N LEU A 362 11.62 6.72 -17.64
CA LEU A 362 12.51 7.89 -17.70
C LEU A 362 12.59 8.46 -19.12
N ASN A 363 11.46 8.50 -19.84
CA ASN A 363 11.38 8.89 -21.25
C ASN A 363 11.04 10.38 -21.45
N GLY A 364 11.20 11.20 -20.41
CA GLY A 364 11.01 12.64 -20.43
C GLY A 364 12.30 13.45 -20.54
N PRO A 365 12.21 14.79 -20.53
CA PRO A 365 13.36 15.67 -20.62
C PRO A 365 14.40 15.37 -19.54
N ILE A 366 15.69 15.38 -19.92
CA ILE A 366 16.84 15.22 -18.99
C ILE A 366 16.79 13.87 -18.24
N GLY A 367 16.19 12.83 -18.84
CA GLY A 367 16.09 11.49 -18.24
C GLY A 367 15.09 11.42 -17.07
N ARG A 368 14.09 12.29 -17.05
CA ARG A 368 13.00 12.30 -16.08
C ARG A 368 11.77 11.56 -16.61
N CYS A 369 10.72 11.47 -15.78
CA CYS A 369 9.44 10.86 -16.14
C CYS A 369 8.59 11.81 -17.00
N ASN A 370 8.16 11.38 -18.20
CA ASN A 370 7.13 12.11 -18.97
C ASN A 370 5.72 11.81 -18.44
N THR A 371 4.68 12.46 -18.98
CA THR A 371 3.32 12.23 -18.45
C THR A 371 2.85 10.79 -18.62
N ASN A 372 3.20 10.12 -19.72
CA ASN A 372 2.78 8.74 -19.96
C ASN A 372 3.42 7.78 -18.96
N ASP A 373 4.71 7.95 -18.68
CA ASP A 373 5.44 7.19 -17.66
C ASP A 373 4.85 7.46 -16.27
N TYR A 374 4.52 8.72 -15.96
CA TYR A 374 3.96 9.12 -14.66
C TYR A 374 2.58 8.49 -14.45
N LEU A 375 1.72 8.56 -15.46
CA LEU A 375 0.40 7.96 -15.44
C LEU A 375 0.47 6.43 -15.39
N ALA A 376 1.45 5.80 -16.04
CA ALA A 376 1.67 4.36 -15.95
C ALA A 376 2.01 3.92 -14.51
N VAL A 377 2.89 4.66 -13.81
CA VAL A 377 3.19 4.41 -12.40
C VAL A 377 1.96 4.62 -11.52
N LEU A 378 1.24 5.73 -11.74
CA LEU A 378 0.01 6.07 -11.00
C LEU A 378 -1.06 4.98 -11.15
N ASP A 379 -1.34 4.52 -12.37
CA ASP A 379 -2.37 3.52 -12.66
C ASP A 379 -1.97 2.13 -12.13
N THR A 380 -0.68 1.79 -12.24
CA THR A 380 -0.12 0.56 -11.66
C THR A 380 -0.29 0.56 -10.14
N LEU A 381 0.13 1.63 -9.45
CA LEU A 381 -0.01 1.74 -8.01
C LEU A 381 -1.47 1.67 -7.55
N LYS A 382 -2.39 2.41 -8.20
CA LYS A 382 -3.83 2.36 -7.89
C LYS A 382 -4.40 0.95 -8.01
N THR A 383 -3.92 0.17 -8.98
CA THR A 383 -4.33 -1.23 -9.15
C THR A 383 -3.79 -2.09 -8.02
N ARG A 384 -2.49 -2.01 -7.74
CA ARG A 384 -1.80 -2.80 -6.71
C ARG A 384 -2.33 -2.51 -5.31
N PHE A 385 -2.68 -1.26 -5.01
CA PHE A 385 -3.24 -0.85 -3.72
C PHE A 385 -4.56 -1.57 -3.35
N GLN A 386 -5.29 -2.10 -4.33
CA GLN A 386 -6.52 -2.88 -4.10
C GLN A 386 -6.24 -4.32 -3.67
N GLU A 387 -5.03 -4.82 -3.86
CA GLU A 387 -4.63 -6.16 -3.43
C GLU A 387 -4.46 -6.20 -1.92
N GLU A 388 -5.14 -7.14 -1.25
CA GLU A 388 -5.18 -7.21 0.22
C GLU A 388 -3.79 -7.39 0.86
N ALA A 389 -2.87 -8.09 0.18
CA ALA A 389 -1.53 -8.38 0.68
C ALA A 389 -0.47 -7.34 0.27
N TYR A 390 -0.83 -6.28 -0.45
CA TYR A 390 0.12 -5.27 -0.88
C TYR A 390 0.57 -4.39 0.31
N PRO A 391 1.86 -4.00 0.42
CA PRO A 391 2.41 -3.43 1.65
C PRO A 391 1.90 -2.03 2.00
N VAL A 392 1.32 -1.33 1.03
CA VAL A 392 0.73 0.01 1.16
C VAL A 392 -0.54 0.06 0.31
N HIS A 393 -1.57 0.77 0.73
CA HIS A 393 -2.86 0.80 0.02
C HIS A 393 -3.29 2.20 -0.41
N SER A 394 -2.41 3.18 -0.30
CA SER A 394 -2.66 4.55 -0.74
C SER A 394 -1.36 5.32 -0.95
N PHE A 395 -1.41 6.43 -1.69
CA PHE A 395 -0.24 7.28 -1.89
C PHE A 395 0.28 7.91 -0.58
N PRO A 396 -0.56 8.32 0.40
CA PRO A 396 -0.05 8.77 1.69
C PRO A 396 0.65 7.67 2.49
N GLU A 397 0.14 6.44 2.46
CA GLU A 397 0.84 5.29 3.07
C GLU A 397 2.15 4.99 2.37
N LEU A 398 2.18 5.06 1.04
CA LEU A 398 3.40 4.89 0.25
C LEU A 398 4.45 5.94 0.61
N SER A 399 4.08 7.22 0.63
CA SER A 399 5.00 8.31 0.93
C SER A 399 5.55 8.22 2.36
N LEU A 400 4.71 7.82 3.31
CA LEU A 400 5.16 7.56 4.68
C LEU A 400 6.06 6.33 4.78
N ALA A 401 5.75 5.24 4.07
CA ALA A 401 6.59 4.06 4.01
C ALA A 401 7.94 4.36 3.35
N ALA A 402 7.95 5.17 2.29
CA ALA A 402 9.16 5.65 1.62
C ALA A 402 10.00 6.56 2.53
N TRP A 403 9.36 7.43 3.31
CA TRP A 403 10.04 8.26 4.31
C TRP A 403 10.68 7.44 5.45
N LEU A 404 10.01 6.36 5.88
CA LEU A 404 10.54 5.42 6.87
C LEU A 404 11.65 4.52 6.29
N PHE A 405 11.70 4.36 4.97
CA PHE A 405 12.66 3.52 4.26
C PHE A 405 14.01 4.26 4.12
N LYS A 406 14.92 4.05 5.08
CA LYS A 406 16.28 4.63 5.07
C LYS A 406 17.29 3.66 4.45
N ASP A 407 17.66 3.92 3.21
CA ASP A 407 18.74 3.21 2.50
C ASP A 407 20.11 3.72 2.99
N GLY A 408 20.89 2.86 3.66
CA GLY A 408 22.12 3.22 4.41
C GLY A 408 23.35 3.53 3.56
N GLY A 409 23.22 3.82 2.27
CA GLY A 409 24.34 4.02 1.35
C GLY A 409 24.24 5.33 0.56
N THR A 410 25.26 6.18 0.73
CA THR A 410 25.62 7.38 -0.05
C THR A 410 24.92 8.72 0.22
N SER A 411 25.78 9.73 0.33
CA SER A 411 25.61 11.15 0.68
C SER A 411 24.95 12.02 -0.40
N ALA A 412 23.95 11.50 -1.13
CA ALA A 412 23.04 12.35 -1.89
C ALA A 412 21.82 12.62 -1.01
N HIS A 413 21.62 13.89 -0.63
CA HIS A 413 20.56 14.33 0.28
C HIS A 413 19.22 13.60 0.04
N PRO A 414 18.54 13.12 1.10
CA PRO A 414 17.20 12.52 1.01
C PRO A 414 16.16 13.40 0.31
N ASN A 415 16.44 14.71 0.21
CA ASN A 415 15.58 15.74 -0.37
C ASN A 415 16.17 16.36 -1.65
N ALA A 416 17.04 15.64 -2.38
CA ALA A 416 17.60 16.15 -3.62
C ALA A 416 16.51 16.30 -4.70
N THR A 417 15.88 17.47 -4.75
CA THR A 417 15.15 17.96 -5.92
C THR A 417 16.18 18.25 -6.99
N ASP A 418 16.32 17.36 -7.97
CA ASP A 418 17.01 17.67 -9.23
C ASP A 418 16.17 18.69 -10.00
N THR A 419 16.45 19.95 -9.69
CA THR A 419 16.05 21.15 -10.41
C THR A 419 17.20 21.53 -11.33
N ASP A 420 16.93 22.05 -12.52
CA ASP A 420 17.92 22.41 -13.58
C ASP A 420 18.97 23.49 -13.21
N VAL A 421 19.19 23.73 -11.92
CA VAL A 421 20.17 24.67 -11.38
C VAL A 421 21.47 23.92 -11.12
N GLN A 422 22.41 24.00 -12.07
CA GLN A 422 23.82 23.70 -11.81
C GLN A 422 24.35 24.72 -10.79
N SER A 423 24.72 24.25 -9.60
CA SER A 423 25.44 25.05 -8.60
C SER A 423 26.94 24.98 -8.87
N ASP A 424 27.49 25.99 -9.55
CA ASP A 424 28.91 26.30 -9.50
C ASP A 424 29.20 27.03 -8.17
N GLU A 425 29.59 26.30 -7.13
CA GLU A 425 30.64 26.70 -6.16
C GLU A 425 30.81 25.67 -5.02
N PRO A 426 32.05 25.34 -4.60
CA PRO A 426 32.32 24.45 -3.49
C PRO A 426 32.44 25.23 -2.17
N GLY A 427 31.55 24.97 -1.22
CA GLY A 427 31.61 25.56 0.13
C GLY A 427 31.07 24.58 1.17
N SER A 428 31.98 23.88 1.84
CA SER A 428 31.73 23.09 3.04
C SER A 428 31.28 23.97 4.20
N GLU A 429 30.23 23.59 4.92
CA GLU A 429 30.01 23.94 6.35
C GLU A 429 28.83 23.13 6.96
N PRO A 430 28.70 23.06 8.30
CA PRO A 430 28.69 21.82 9.08
C PRO A 430 27.32 21.15 9.24
N GLU A 431 27.37 19.83 9.47
CA GLU A 431 26.23 18.98 9.82
C GLU A 431 25.65 19.37 11.19
N GLU A 432 24.44 19.91 11.23
CA GLU A 432 23.60 19.86 12.43
C GLU A 432 22.78 18.56 12.42
N GLU A 433 22.98 17.77 13.48
CA GLU A 433 22.31 16.50 13.74
C GLU A 433 20.78 16.66 13.73
N VAL A 434 20.13 16.06 12.74
CA VAL A 434 18.70 15.77 12.80
C VAL A 434 18.52 14.59 13.76
N THR A 435 17.90 14.86 14.91
CA THR A 435 17.57 13.86 15.93
C THR A 435 16.76 12.70 15.33
N ILE A 436 17.42 11.53 15.26
CA ILE A 436 16.87 10.26 14.81
C ILE A 436 15.79 9.80 15.81
N ALA A 437 14.61 9.39 15.33
CA ALA A 437 13.62 8.72 16.19
C ALA A 437 14.26 7.51 16.89
N PRO A 438 13.98 7.29 18.19
CA PRO A 438 14.72 6.31 18.97
C PRO A 438 14.53 4.89 18.42
N ILE A 439 15.64 4.18 18.23
CA ILE A 439 15.65 2.73 18.00
C ILE A 439 14.96 2.09 19.22
N GLU A 440 13.77 1.51 19.05
CA GLU A 440 13.10 0.74 20.11
C GLU A 440 13.76 -0.65 20.17
N PRO A 441 14.62 -0.93 21.18
CA PRO A 441 15.32 -2.19 21.27
C PRO A 441 14.33 -3.31 21.56
N TYR A 442 14.56 -4.49 20.97
CA TYR A 442 13.72 -5.66 21.22
C TYR A 442 14.60 -6.87 21.54
N SER A 443 14.37 -7.47 22.71
CA SER A 443 15.17 -8.56 23.28
C SER A 443 14.27 -9.69 23.83
N VAL A 444 14.89 -10.71 24.43
CA VAL A 444 14.17 -11.78 25.16
C VAL A 444 13.29 -11.23 26.28
N ASP A 445 13.68 -10.12 26.91
CA ASP A 445 12.89 -9.47 27.95
C ASP A 445 11.54 -9.00 27.40
N ASN A 446 11.55 -8.43 26.18
CA ASN A 446 10.34 -8.00 25.51
C ASN A 446 9.45 -9.19 25.14
N ILE A 447 10.03 -10.32 24.72
CA ILE A 447 9.25 -11.55 24.44
C ILE A 447 8.50 -11.99 25.72
N ILE A 448 9.17 -11.97 26.86
CA ILE A 448 8.57 -12.37 28.15
C ILE A 448 7.49 -11.36 28.56
N SER A 449 7.77 -10.06 28.48
CA SER A 449 6.79 -9.02 28.84
C SER A 449 5.55 -9.05 27.96
N ASP A 450 5.69 -9.44 26.70
CA ASP A 450 4.57 -9.59 25.76
C ASP A 450 3.63 -10.76 26.11
N GLY A 451 3.99 -11.60 27.09
CA GLY A 451 3.18 -12.73 27.54
C GLY A 451 3.66 -14.09 27.03
N CYS A 452 4.97 -14.31 26.97
CA CYS A 452 5.52 -15.63 26.62
C CYS A 452 5.55 -16.55 27.85
N PHE A 453 4.97 -17.76 27.71
CA PHE A 453 4.98 -18.77 28.77
C PHE A 453 6.19 -19.72 28.71
N ILE A 454 7.11 -19.49 27.78
CA ILE A 454 8.35 -20.26 27.65
C ILE A 454 9.44 -19.63 28.52
N GLU A 455 10.12 -20.44 29.30
CA GLU A 455 11.22 -19.99 30.16
C GLU A 455 12.34 -19.29 29.38
N ARG A 456 12.92 -18.25 29.99
CA ARG A 456 14.03 -17.46 29.43
C ARG A 456 15.16 -18.33 28.88
N VAL A 457 15.63 -19.30 29.66
CA VAL A 457 16.75 -20.19 29.26
C VAL A 457 16.42 -20.94 27.97
N LYS A 458 15.17 -21.36 27.78
CA LYS A 458 14.71 -22.02 26.56
C LYS A 458 14.63 -21.02 25.39
N LEU A 459 14.15 -19.80 25.60
CA LEU A 459 14.12 -18.74 24.57
C LEU A 459 15.53 -18.37 24.09
N GLU A 460 16.47 -18.17 25.01
CA GLU A 460 17.87 -17.88 24.71
C GLU A 460 18.51 -19.02 23.90
N ARG A 461 18.24 -20.27 24.29
CA ARG A 461 18.71 -21.45 23.54
C ARG A 461 18.09 -21.54 22.15
N ILE A 462 16.83 -21.14 21.97
CA ILE A 462 16.18 -21.08 20.66
C ILE A 462 16.85 -20.01 19.78
N LEU A 463 17.08 -18.80 20.31
CA LEU A 463 17.78 -17.73 19.59
C LEU A 463 19.21 -18.14 19.21
N GLU A 464 19.92 -18.83 20.10
CA GLU A 464 21.27 -19.32 19.80
C GLU A 464 21.26 -20.39 18.69
N ARG A 465 20.28 -21.29 18.70
CA ARG A 465 20.07 -22.23 17.59
C ARG A 465 19.73 -21.51 16.29
N LEU A 466 18.91 -20.46 16.33
CA LEU A 466 18.59 -19.66 15.16
C LEU A 466 19.81 -18.90 14.64
N ARG A 467 20.66 -18.35 15.51
CA ARG A 467 21.92 -17.68 15.12
C ARG A 467 22.88 -18.65 14.43
N THR A 468 23.05 -19.84 14.97
CA THR A 468 24.01 -20.83 14.48
C THR A 468 23.53 -21.59 13.24
N LYS A 469 22.25 -21.97 13.18
CA LYS A 469 21.68 -22.75 12.06
C LYS A 469 21.00 -21.91 11.00
N LYS A 470 20.67 -20.64 11.31
CA LYS A 470 19.98 -19.66 10.45
C LYS A 470 18.56 -20.01 10.01
N ASN A 471 18.19 -21.29 10.10
CA ASN A 471 16.85 -21.78 9.84
C ASN A 471 16.34 -22.56 11.03
N LEU A 472 15.13 -22.22 11.46
CA LEU A 472 14.46 -22.81 12.62
C LEU A 472 13.06 -23.24 12.21
N ILE A 473 12.59 -24.40 12.69
CA ILE A 473 11.18 -24.79 12.62
C ILE A 473 10.66 -24.91 14.05
N LEU A 474 9.63 -24.11 14.35
CA LEU A 474 8.81 -24.27 15.54
C LEU A 474 7.72 -25.28 15.20
N GLN A 475 7.74 -26.45 15.85
CA GLN A 475 6.74 -27.48 15.64
C GLN A 475 6.03 -27.80 16.94
N GLY A 476 4.77 -28.23 16.84
CA GLY A 476 3.98 -28.58 18.02
C GLY A 476 2.48 -28.59 17.75
N PRO A 477 1.69 -29.02 18.73
CA PRO A 477 0.24 -29.06 18.62
C PRO A 477 -0.36 -27.66 18.34
N PRO A 478 -1.59 -27.58 17.79
CA PRO A 478 -2.27 -26.31 17.58
C PRO A 478 -2.48 -25.57 18.91
N GLY A 479 -2.39 -24.24 18.87
CA GLY A 479 -2.63 -23.39 20.04
C GLY A 479 -1.48 -23.29 21.05
N THR A 480 -0.26 -23.67 20.65
CA THR A 480 0.97 -23.54 21.46
C THR A 480 1.75 -22.25 21.23
N GLY A 481 1.18 -21.31 20.45
CA GLY A 481 1.79 -19.98 20.23
C GLY A 481 2.93 -19.94 19.19
N LYS A 482 3.07 -20.94 18.30
CA LYS A 482 4.15 -21.01 17.29
C LYS A 482 4.32 -19.73 16.46
N THR A 483 3.27 -19.27 15.79
CA THR A 483 3.29 -18.03 14.97
C THR A 483 3.62 -16.80 15.82
N TRP A 484 3.00 -16.71 17.00
CA TRP A 484 3.21 -15.60 17.94
C TRP A 484 4.67 -15.51 18.38
N LEU A 485 5.30 -16.65 18.66
CA LEU A 485 6.68 -16.75 19.07
C LEU A 485 7.64 -16.51 17.90
N ALA A 486 7.34 -17.02 16.70
CA ALA A 486 8.18 -16.85 15.52
C ALA A 486 8.44 -15.37 15.20
N LYS A 487 7.38 -14.55 15.19
CA LYS A 487 7.47 -13.10 14.93
C LYS A 487 8.32 -12.38 15.99
N ARG A 488 8.20 -12.76 17.26
CA ARG A 488 8.96 -12.15 18.36
C ARG A 488 10.42 -12.59 18.42
N LEU A 489 10.70 -13.86 18.11
CA LEU A 489 12.06 -14.34 17.93
C LEU A 489 12.73 -13.63 16.75
N ALA A 490 12.00 -13.30 15.68
CA ALA A 490 12.51 -12.51 14.58
C ALA A 490 12.94 -11.11 15.06
N LEU A 491 12.06 -10.38 15.74
CA LEU A 491 12.37 -9.05 16.30
C LEU A 491 13.54 -9.09 17.29
N ALA A 492 13.57 -10.08 18.19
CA ALA A 492 14.66 -10.22 19.17
C ALA A 492 15.99 -10.63 18.52
N LEU A 493 15.95 -11.37 17.42
CA LEU A 493 17.14 -11.67 16.63
C LEU A 493 17.67 -10.41 15.96
N ILE A 494 16.79 -9.58 15.39
CA ILE A 494 17.15 -8.30 14.76
C ILE A 494 17.68 -7.32 15.82
N GLY A 495 17.14 -7.37 17.04
CA GLY A 495 17.55 -6.54 18.18
C GLY A 495 16.75 -5.24 18.32
N GLN A 496 15.79 -5.00 17.43
CA GLN A 496 14.93 -3.82 17.42
C GLN A 496 13.54 -4.19 16.92
N LYS A 497 12.54 -3.44 17.34
CA LYS A 497 11.16 -3.61 16.92
C LYS A 497 10.95 -2.97 15.55
N ASN A 498 11.38 -3.67 14.51
CA ASN A 498 11.28 -3.21 13.13
C ASN A 498 10.64 -4.28 12.24
N ASP A 499 9.34 -4.12 12.01
CA ASP A 499 8.55 -5.04 11.19
C ASP A 499 8.98 -5.01 9.71
N SER A 500 9.64 -3.95 9.23
CA SER A 500 10.13 -3.87 7.85
C SER A 500 11.24 -4.88 7.54
N LYS A 501 11.84 -5.47 8.57
CA LYS A 501 12.92 -6.49 8.48
C LYS A 501 12.40 -7.91 8.66
N VAL A 502 11.10 -8.06 8.90
CA VAL A 502 10.42 -9.34 9.07
C VAL A 502 9.35 -9.49 8.01
N ARG A 503 9.46 -10.53 7.17
CA ARG A 503 8.39 -10.88 6.22
C ARG A 503 7.69 -12.15 6.67
N ALA A 504 6.38 -12.10 6.84
CA ALA A 504 5.57 -13.29 7.12
C ALA A 504 4.84 -13.77 5.86
N VAL A 505 4.89 -15.07 5.60
CA VAL A 505 4.26 -15.74 4.45
C VAL A 505 3.62 -17.03 4.94
N GLN A 506 2.48 -17.44 4.39
CA GLN A 506 1.81 -18.68 4.77
C GLN A 506 1.80 -19.66 3.60
N PHE A 507 2.17 -20.91 3.88
CA PHE A 507 2.09 -21.99 2.88
C PHE A 507 0.69 -22.58 2.83
N HIS A 508 0.24 -22.86 1.61
CA HIS A 508 -1.02 -23.53 1.34
C HIS A 508 -0.84 -24.55 0.20
N PRO A 509 -1.77 -25.50 0.02
CA PRO A 509 -1.58 -26.62 -0.91
C PRO A 509 -1.34 -26.20 -2.36
N ASN A 510 -1.89 -25.06 -2.77
CA ASN A 510 -1.76 -24.53 -4.13
C ASN A 510 -0.55 -23.60 -4.33
N LEU A 511 0.29 -23.38 -3.31
CA LEU A 511 1.45 -22.50 -3.43
C LEU A 511 2.53 -23.21 -4.25
N SER A 512 3.03 -22.56 -5.30
CA SER A 512 4.07 -23.13 -6.17
C SER A 512 5.41 -22.41 -6.04
N TYR A 513 6.42 -22.95 -6.74
CA TYR A 513 7.72 -22.29 -6.88
C TYR A 513 7.58 -20.89 -7.48
N GLU A 514 6.70 -20.74 -8.48
CA GLU A 514 6.43 -19.48 -9.17
C GLU A 514 5.86 -18.40 -8.25
N ASP A 515 5.16 -18.79 -7.19
CA ASP A 515 4.61 -17.86 -6.20
C ASP A 515 5.65 -17.47 -5.15
N PHE A 516 6.56 -18.37 -4.79
CA PHE A 516 7.45 -18.20 -3.63
C PHE A 516 8.86 -17.73 -3.99
N VAL A 517 9.43 -18.28 -5.07
CA VAL A 517 10.79 -17.99 -5.53
C VAL A 517 10.74 -17.02 -6.69
N ARG A 518 10.19 -17.43 -7.85
CA ARG A 518 10.08 -16.59 -9.04
C ARG A 518 9.25 -17.27 -10.12
N GLY A 519 8.42 -16.52 -10.85
CA GLY A 519 7.67 -17.06 -11.99
C GLY A 519 7.09 -16.01 -12.92
N TRP A 520 6.56 -16.48 -14.05
CA TRP A 520 5.90 -15.63 -15.05
C TRP A 520 4.48 -15.25 -14.60
N ARG A 521 4.15 -13.97 -14.70
CA ARG A 521 2.82 -13.43 -14.39
C ARG A 521 2.28 -12.60 -15.55
N PRO A 522 0.97 -12.63 -15.80
CA PRO A 522 0.36 -11.71 -16.77
C PRO A 522 0.44 -10.27 -16.26
N SER A 523 0.94 -9.39 -17.11
CA SER A 523 0.92 -7.94 -16.97
C SER A 523 -0.38 -7.36 -17.53
N GLY A 524 -0.76 -6.16 -17.10
CA GLY A 524 -1.98 -5.46 -17.54
C GLY A 524 -2.03 -5.16 -19.05
N ASP A 525 -0.90 -5.22 -19.75
CA ASP A 525 -0.80 -5.10 -21.22
C ASP A 525 -0.95 -6.44 -21.97
N GLY A 526 -1.28 -7.53 -21.25
CA GLY A 526 -1.46 -8.87 -21.81
C GLY A 526 -0.16 -9.64 -22.06
N LYS A 527 1.00 -9.09 -21.69
CA LYS A 527 2.30 -9.79 -21.78
C LYS A 527 2.60 -10.57 -20.51
N LEU A 528 3.50 -11.55 -20.61
CA LEU A 528 4.07 -12.20 -19.43
C LEU A 528 5.29 -11.42 -18.95
N THR A 529 5.35 -11.11 -17.66
CA THR A 529 6.52 -10.53 -16.99
C THR A 529 7.03 -11.47 -15.92
N LEU A 530 8.34 -11.52 -15.75
CA LEU A 530 8.97 -12.36 -14.75
C LEU A 530 8.98 -11.62 -13.40
N VAL A 531 8.38 -12.22 -12.39
CA VAL A 531 8.17 -11.61 -11.08
C VAL A 531 8.87 -12.45 -10.01
N ASP A 532 9.63 -11.78 -9.15
CA ASP A 532 10.26 -12.41 -7.99
C ASP A 532 9.21 -12.68 -6.91
N GLY A 533 9.29 -13.85 -6.29
CA GLY A 533 8.48 -14.19 -5.14
C GLY A 533 9.06 -13.62 -3.84
N PRO A 534 8.31 -13.71 -2.73
CA PRO A 534 8.67 -13.14 -1.44
C PRO A 534 10.02 -13.63 -0.89
N PHE A 535 10.50 -14.80 -1.31
CA PHE A 535 11.80 -15.31 -0.88
C PHE A 535 12.97 -14.58 -1.56
N VAL A 536 12.90 -14.41 -2.88
CA VAL A 536 13.95 -13.70 -3.64
C VAL A 536 13.93 -12.21 -3.31
N GLU A 537 12.75 -11.63 -3.09
CA GLU A 537 12.64 -10.26 -2.57
C GLU A 537 13.37 -10.09 -1.22
N MET A 538 13.24 -11.05 -0.31
CA MET A 538 13.94 -11.01 0.99
C MET A 538 15.44 -11.27 0.89
N ILE A 539 15.88 -12.10 -0.06
CA ILE A 539 17.30 -12.25 -0.38
C ILE A 539 17.89 -10.90 -0.78
N ARG A 540 17.27 -10.21 -1.74
CA ARG A 540 17.75 -8.89 -2.19
C ARG A 540 17.71 -7.85 -1.08
N ALA A 541 16.66 -7.84 -0.25
CA ALA A 541 16.59 -6.94 0.90
C ALA A 541 17.76 -7.18 1.88
N ALA A 542 18.11 -8.45 2.13
CA ALA A 542 19.24 -8.80 2.97
C ALA A 542 20.59 -8.46 2.32
N GLU A 543 20.76 -8.65 1.01
CA GLU A 543 21.98 -8.26 0.28
C GLU A 543 22.23 -6.75 0.34
N ASN A 544 21.17 -5.95 0.25
CA ASN A 544 21.26 -4.49 0.28
C ASN A 544 21.61 -3.94 1.67
N GLU A 545 21.42 -4.73 2.73
CA GLU A 545 21.74 -4.31 4.10
C GLU A 545 22.54 -5.39 4.87
N PRO A 546 23.81 -5.62 4.52
CA PRO A 546 24.60 -6.73 5.07
C PRO A 546 24.79 -6.69 6.59
N SER A 547 24.73 -5.49 7.20
CA SER A 547 24.86 -5.26 8.64
C SER A 547 23.58 -5.52 9.43
N THR A 548 22.43 -5.59 8.75
CA THR A 548 21.12 -5.79 9.39
C THR A 548 20.62 -7.21 9.17
N ARG A 549 20.17 -7.86 10.23
CA ARG A 549 19.54 -9.18 10.11
C ARG A 549 18.14 -9.04 9.50
N HIS A 550 17.81 -9.93 8.58
CA HIS A 550 16.49 -10.03 7.97
C HIS A 550 15.89 -11.37 8.33
N VAL A 551 14.57 -11.44 8.49
CA VAL A 551 13.89 -12.70 8.85
C VAL A 551 12.68 -12.92 7.96
N ILE A 552 12.57 -14.12 7.38
CA ILE A 552 11.33 -14.59 6.77
C ILE A 552 10.67 -15.64 7.68
N VAL A 553 9.41 -15.39 8.03
CA VAL A 553 8.58 -16.27 8.85
C VAL A 553 7.64 -17.04 7.92
N ILE A 554 7.81 -18.36 7.84
CA ILE A 554 7.00 -19.23 6.99
C ILE A 554 5.96 -19.94 7.86
N GLU A 555 4.72 -19.49 7.78
CA GLU A 555 3.59 -20.07 8.47
C GLU A 555 3.10 -21.35 7.78
N GLU A 556 2.78 -22.37 8.57
CA GLU A 556 2.29 -23.67 8.08
C GLU A 556 3.17 -24.31 7.00
N ILE A 557 4.49 -24.32 7.21
CA ILE A 557 5.49 -24.73 6.19
C ILE A 557 5.24 -26.12 5.57
N ASN A 558 4.54 -27.01 6.25
CA ASN A 558 4.21 -28.36 5.77
C ASN A 558 2.84 -28.47 5.07
N ARG A 559 2.13 -27.35 4.89
CA ARG A 559 0.82 -27.31 4.22
C ARG A 559 0.92 -27.11 2.70
N GLY A 560 2.12 -26.88 2.20
CA GLY A 560 2.51 -27.06 0.80
C GLY A 560 3.67 -28.07 0.72
N ASN A 561 4.09 -28.45 -0.49
CA ASN A 561 5.26 -29.32 -0.68
C ASN A 561 6.55 -28.48 -0.64
N PRO A 562 7.33 -28.49 0.46
CA PRO A 562 8.44 -27.56 0.62
C PRO A 562 9.56 -27.82 -0.40
N ALA A 563 9.78 -29.09 -0.76
CA ALA A 563 10.81 -29.43 -1.75
C ALA A 563 10.49 -28.85 -3.13
N GLN A 564 9.21 -28.85 -3.52
CA GLN A 564 8.75 -28.25 -4.78
C GLN A 564 8.76 -26.73 -4.71
N ILE A 565 8.25 -26.15 -3.61
CA ILE A 565 8.16 -24.69 -3.44
C ILE A 565 9.54 -24.03 -3.39
N PHE A 566 10.51 -24.65 -2.70
CA PHE A 566 11.86 -24.10 -2.60
C PHE A 566 12.74 -24.39 -3.82
N GLY A 567 12.44 -25.45 -4.58
CA GLY A 567 13.19 -25.83 -5.77
C GLY A 567 14.71 -25.93 -5.52
N GLU A 568 15.49 -25.33 -6.42
CA GLU A 568 16.94 -25.25 -6.36
C GLU A 568 17.44 -24.51 -5.11
N MET A 569 16.67 -23.55 -4.60
CA MET A 569 17.07 -22.74 -3.46
C MET A 569 17.30 -23.58 -2.23
N LEU A 570 16.63 -24.73 -2.13
CA LEU A 570 16.72 -25.68 -1.02
C LEU A 570 18.19 -26.04 -0.67
N THR A 571 19.09 -26.08 -1.65
CA THR A 571 20.52 -26.35 -1.43
C THR A 571 21.22 -25.25 -0.65
N LEU A 572 20.85 -23.98 -0.88
CA LEU A 572 21.50 -22.79 -0.31
C LEU A 572 21.10 -22.52 1.16
N TRP A 573 20.16 -23.28 1.70
CA TRP A 573 19.69 -23.07 3.08
C TRP A 573 20.74 -23.46 4.12
N GLU A 574 21.68 -24.33 3.77
CA GLU A 574 22.80 -24.71 4.62
C GLU A 574 23.74 -23.52 4.84
N VAL A 575 24.15 -23.31 6.09
CA VAL A 575 24.90 -22.10 6.49
C VAL A 575 26.22 -21.96 5.72
N ASP A 576 26.90 -23.08 5.46
CA ASP A 576 28.14 -23.16 4.69
C ASP A 576 27.96 -22.89 3.19
N LYS A 577 26.72 -22.89 2.68
CA LYS A 577 26.40 -22.67 1.25
C LYS A 577 25.85 -21.29 0.95
N ARG A 578 25.86 -20.39 1.93
CA ARG A 578 25.37 -19.01 1.83
C ARG A 578 26.45 -18.06 1.34
N THR A 579 27.09 -18.44 0.24
CA THR A 579 28.21 -17.68 -0.33
C THR A 579 28.03 -17.50 -1.82
N PRO A 580 28.60 -16.44 -2.42
CA PRO A 580 28.56 -16.23 -3.87
C PRO A 580 29.15 -17.41 -4.68
N ASN A 581 30.11 -18.15 -4.12
CA ASN A 581 30.74 -19.29 -4.80
C ASN A 581 29.79 -20.49 -4.96
N GLU A 582 28.80 -20.62 -4.09
CA GLU A 582 27.78 -21.68 -4.11
C GLU A 582 26.49 -21.22 -4.81
N ALA A 583 26.47 -20.00 -5.35
CA ALA A 583 25.30 -19.40 -6.01
C ALA A 583 24.79 -20.28 -7.15
N LEU A 584 23.46 -20.43 -7.22
CA LEU A 584 22.79 -21.28 -8.18
C LEU A 584 22.08 -20.46 -9.26
N GLU A 585 22.01 -21.02 -10.45
CA GLU A 585 21.18 -20.50 -11.53
C GLU A 585 19.72 -20.86 -11.27
N LEU A 586 18.84 -19.88 -11.35
CA LEU A 586 17.41 -20.11 -11.16
C LEU A 586 16.78 -20.75 -12.40
N SER A 587 15.68 -21.47 -12.21
CA SER A 587 14.90 -22.04 -13.32
C SER A 587 14.35 -20.95 -14.25
N TYR A 588 13.96 -19.80 -13.68
CA TYR A 588 13.55 -18.62 -14.44
C TYR A 588 14.59 -17.49 -14.27
N ARG A 589 15.55 -17.42 -15.19
CA ARG A 589 16.57 -16.36 -15.22
C ARG A 589 16.05 -15.09 -15.90
N ARG A 590 16.49 -13.93 -15.42
CA ARG A 590 16.36 -12.64 -16.12
C ARG A 590 17.49 -12.44 -17.13
N GLU A 591 18.69 -12.89 -16.77
CA GLU A 591 19.92 -12.77 -17.56
C GLU A 591 20.63 -14.13 -17.60
N ASP A 592 21.34 -14.43 -18.69
CA ASP A 592 21.92 -15.77 -18.92
C ASP A 592 22.94 -16.18 -17.84
N ASP A 593 23.62 -15.21 -17.22
CA ASP A 593 24.62 -15.36 -16.16
C ASP A 593 24.08 -15.10 -14.74
N GLU A 594 22.77 -14.87 -14.58
CA GLU A 594 22.17 -14.60 -13.28
C GLU A 594 22.31 -15.81 -12.33
N ARG A 595 22.99 -15.57 -11.20
CA ARG A 595 23.13 -16.52 -10.10
C ARG A 595 22.68 -15.92 -8.79
N VAL A 596 21.96 -16.70 -8.00
CA VAL A 596 21.39 -16.27 -6.72
C VAL A 596 21.95 -17.15 -5.60
N PHE A 597 22.30 -16.53 -4.48
CA PHE A 597 22.65 -17.21 -3.24
C PHE A 597 21.82 -16.65 -2.07
N ILE A 598 21.75 -17.38 -0.96
CA ILE A 598 21.08 -16.87 0.25
C ILE A 598 22.10 -16.08 1.07
N PRO A 599 21.84 -14.81 1.44
CA PRO A 599 22.77 -14.00 2.23
C PRO A 599 22.94 -14.51 3.66
N ASP A 600 24.11 -14.23 4.23
CA ASP A 600 24.48 -14.67 5.57
C ASP A 600 23.59 -14.04 6.66
N ASN A 601 23.09 -12.82 6.42
CA ASN A 601 22.24 -12.05 7.31
C ASN A 601 20.73 -12.33 7.15
N LEU A 602 20.31 -13.23 6.25
CA LEU A 602 18.93 -13.68 6.13
C LEU A 602 18.66 -14.90 7.01
N TYR A 603 17.62 -14.86 7.83
CA TYR A 603 17.22 -15.94 8.74
C TYR A 603 15.81 -16.41 8.40
N VAL A 604 15.53 -17.68 8.71
CA VAL A 604 14.21 -18.25 8.44
C VAL A 604 13.63 -18.91 9.68
N ILE A 605 12.37 -18.62 9.95
CA ILE A 605 11.61 -19.27 11.02
C ILE A 605 10.34 -19.87 10.41
N GLY A 606 10.30 -21.18 10.27
CA GLY A 606 9.10 -21.93 9.90
C GLY A 606 8.24 -22.24 11.11
N THR A 607 6.93 -22.31 10.92
CA THR A 607 6.00 -22.92 11.88
C THR A 607 5.33 -24.13 11.28
N MET A 608 5.18 -25.18 12.08
CA MET A 608 4.71 -26.48 11.62
C MET A 608 3.66 -27.04 12.58
N ASN A 609 2.46 -27.30 12.05
CA ASN A 609 1.46 -28.07 12.78
C ASN A 609 1.75 -29.56 12.57
N ILE A 610 1.81 -30.34 13.66
CA ILE A 610 2.13 -31.78 13.59
C ILE A 610 0.90 -32.68 13.73
N ALA A 611 -0.28 -32.10 14.03
CA ALA A 611 -1.55 -32.81 14.19
C ALA A 611 -2.28 -33.07 12.87
N ASP A 612 -2.00 -32.30 11.83
CA ASP A 612 -2.76 -32.37 10.56
C ASP A 612 -2.26 -33.53 9.69
N ARG A 613 -3.16 -34.46 9.37
CA ARG A 613 -2.87 -35.68 8.59
C ARG A 613 -2.80 -35.42 7.08
N SER A 614 -3.16 -34.22 6.62
CA SER A 614 -3.17 -33.81 5.21
C SER A 614 -1.88 -33.10 4.75
N LEU A 615 -0.86 -33.05 5.62
CA LEU A 615 0.36 -32.31 5.40
C LEU A 615 1.37 -33.07 4.54
N ALA A 616 2.15 -32.32 3.75
CA ALA A 616 3.25 -32.90 2.99
C ALA A 616 4.33 -33.42 3.97
N LEU A 617 4.83 -34.63 3.70
CA LEU A 617 5.94 -35.20 4.48
C LEU A 617 7.17 -34.32 4.32
N VAL A 618 7.72 -33.89 5.45
CA VAL A 618 8.97 -33.15 5.50
C VAL A 618 10.10 -34.13 5.27
N ASP A 619 10.70 -34.07 4.09
CA ASP A 619 11.80 -34.98 3.71
C ASP A 619 13.06 -34.75 4.56
N LEU A 620 13.90 -35.78 4.67
CA LEU A 620 15.19 -35.79 5.37
C LEU A 620 16.10 -34.64 4.92
N ALA A 621 16.01 -34.26 3.64
CA ALA A 621 16.76 -33.14 3.08
C ALA A 621 16.37 -31.79 3.70
N LEU A 622 15.08 -31.54 3.97
CA LEU A 622 14.65 -30.32 4.68
C LEU A 622 15.04 -30.42 6.16
N ARG A 623 14.86 -31.61 6.76
CA ARG A 623 15.18 -31.85 8.17
C ARG A 623 16.63 -31.54 8.53
N ARG A 624 17.57 -31.81 7.63
CA ARG A 624 19.00 -31.50 7.83
C ARG A 624 19.31 -29.99 7.91
N ARG A 625 18.50 -29.17 7.23
CA ARG A 625 18.78 -27.73 6.98
C ARG A 625 18.15 -26.81 8.01
N PHE A 626 17.22 -27.32 8.81
CA PHE A 626 16.52 -26.59 9.86
C PHE A 626 16.83 -27.16 11.24
N ALA A 627 16.92 -26.30 12.25
CA ALA A 627 16.82 -26.71 13.64
C ALA A 627 15.35 -26.87 14.03
N PHE A 628 14.97 -28.01 14.60
CA PHE A 628 13.59 -28.27 15.03
C PHE A 628 13.45 -28.01 16.53
N ILE A 629 12.43 -27.23 16.90
CA ILE A 629 12.10 -26.92 18.29
C ILE A 629 10.66 -27.36 18.55
N ASP A 630 10.51 -28.28 19.50
CA ASP A 630 9.21 -28.73 19.98
C ASP A 630 8.62 -27.74 21.00
N LEU A 631 7.46 -27.23 20.65
CA LEU A 631 6.58 -26.47 21.54
C LEU A 631 5.49 -27.39 22.08
N LYS A 632 5.39 -27.43 23.40
CA LYS A 632 4.34 -28.16 24.13
C LYS A 632 3.35 -27.14 24.72
N PRO A 633 2.11 -27.56 25.03
CA PRO A 633 1.20 -26.73 25.82
C PRO A 633 1.87 -26.31 27.14
N ALA A 634 2.17 -25.02 27.27
CA ALA A 634 2.71 -24.42 28.47
C ALA A 634 1.57 -23.88 29.36
N LEU A 635 1.05 -24.73 30.22
CA LEU A 635 0.26 -24.33 31.39
C LEU A 635 1.16 -24.40 32.64
N GLY A 636 0.82 -23.64 33.68
CA GLY A 636 1.62 -23.53 34.90
C GLY A 636 1.57 -22.14 35.51
N ASN A 637 2.37 -21.90 36.56
CA ASN A 637 2.36 -20.63 37.30
C ASN A 637 2.62 -19.42 36.38
N THR A 638 3.57 -19.49 35.44
CA THR A 638 3.83 -18.40 34.48
C THR A 638 2.57 -17.99 33.69
N TRP A 639 1.76 -18.97 33.27
CA TRP A 639 0.50 -18.71 32.59
C TRP A 639 -0.55 -18.17 33.56
N LYS A 640 -0.71 -18.79 34.73
CA LYS A 640 -1.68 -18.37 35.76
C LYS A 640 -1.42 -16.95 36.24
N ASP A 641 -0.19 -16.64 36.59
CA ASP A 641 0.23 -15.32 37.06
C ASP A 641 -0.03 -14.26 36.01
N TRP A 642 0.29 -14.55 34.74
CA TRP A 642 0.04 -13.63 33.64
C TRP A 642 -1.47 -13.41 33.41
N VAL A 643 -2.28 -14.47 33.37
CA VAL A 643 -3.73 -14.37 33.15
C VAL A 643 -4.41 -13.68 34.33
N ALA A 644 -4.04 -14.02 35.57
CA ALA A 644 -4.56 -13.35 36.77
C ALA A 644 -4.24 -11.86 36.75
N THR A 645 -2.97 -11.50 36.48
CA THR A 645 -2.51 -10.11 36.48
C THR A 645 -3.11 -9.30 35.34
N GLN A 646 -3.12 -9.84 34.12
CA GLN A 646 -3.55 -9.09 32.94
C GLN A 646 -5.06 -9.12 32.74
N CYS A 647 -5.72 -10.25 33.06
CA CYS A 647 -7.13 -10.48 32.77
C CYS A 647 -8.04 -10.43 34.00
N GLY A 648 -7.50 -10.38 35.22
CA GLY A 648 -8.28 -10.32 36.45
C GLY A 648 -9.08 -11.59 36.75
N ILE A 649 -8.66 -12.74 36.21
CA ILE A 649 -9.33 -14.03 36.44
C ILE A 649 -8.82 -14.61 37.77
N ALA A 650 -9.75 -15.07 38.61
CA ALA A 650 -9.43 -15.64 39.92
C ALA A 650 -8.61 -16.93 39.79
N THR A 651 -7.64 -17.11 40.70
CA THR A 651 -6.65 -18.21 40.64
C THR A 651 -7.30 -19.59 40.73
N ASP A 652 -8.40 -19.72 41.48
CA ASP A 652 -9.16 -20.98 41.60
C ASP A 652 -9.76 -21.44 40.27
N ILE A 653 -10.25 -20.51 39.46
CA ILE A 653 -10.73 -20.79 38.09
C ILE A 653 -9.55 -21.22 37.21
N LEU A 654 -8.40 -20.56 37.34
CA LEU A 654 -7.20 -20.89 36.56
C LEU A 654 -6.64 -22.27 36.93
N ASP A 655 -6.67 -22.63 38.21
CA ASP A 655 -6.28 -23.96 38.70
C ASP A 655 -7.22 -25.05 38.16
N ASP A 656 -8.54 -24.80 38.12
CA ASP A 656 -9.52 -25.72 37.53
C ASP A 656 -9.31 -25.90 36.01
N ILE A 657 -9.07 -24.81 35.29
CA ILE A 657 -8.75 -24.85 33.85
C ILE A 657 -7.46 -25.64 33.59
N GLU A 658 -6.40 -25.35 34.35
CA GLU A 658 -5.12 -26.06 34.24
C GLU A 658 -5.31 -27.56 34.48
N SER A 659 -5.98 -27.92 35.59
CA SER A 659 -6.25 -29.33 35.94
C SER A 659 -7.01 -30.06 34.83
N LYS A 660 -8.10 -29.47 34.32
CA LYS A 660 -8.93 -30.06 33.27
C LYS A 660 -8.16 -30.22 31.96
N LEU A 661 -7.42 -29.20 31.53
CA LEU A 661 -6.70 -29.26 30.26
C LEU A 661 -5.51 -30.23 30.33
N LEU A 662 -4.81 -30.32 31.47
CA LEU A 662 -3.76 -31.31 31.70
C LEU A 662 -4.32 -32.73 31.73
N SER A 663 -5.46 -32.96 32.39
CA SER A 663 -6.14 -34.26 32.38
C SER A 663 -6.54 -34.67 30.97
N LEU A 664 -7.16 -33.76 30.21
CA LEU A 664 -7.54 -34.00 28.82
C LEU A 664 -6.33 -34.30 27.93
N ASN A 665 -5.25 -33.53 28.05
CA ASN A 665 -4.03 -33.79 27.30
C ASN A 665 -3.40 -35.13 27.68
N THR A 666 -3.49 -35.57 28.94
CA THR A 666 -3.00 -36.88 29.37
C THR A 666 -3.80 -38.03 28.73
N GLU A 667 -5.11 -37.86 28.57
CA GLU A 667 -5.96 -38.81 27.85
C GLU A 667 -5.60 -38.87 26.36
N ILE A 668 -5.46 -37.71 25.71
CA ILE A 668 -5.06 -37.60 24.30
C ILE A 668 -3.68 -38.24 24.04
N THR A 669 -2.71 -38.01 24.91
CA THR A 669 -1.35 -38.54 24.74
C THR A 669 -1.27 -40.04 25.00
N SER A 670 -2.13 -40.57 25.87
CA SER A 670 -2.22 -42.00 26.17
C SER A 670 -2.96 -42.79 25.09
N ASP A 671 -3.76 -42.13 24.25
CA ASP A 671 -4.48 -42.76 23.15
C ASP A 671 -3.51 -43.15 22.01
N SER A 672 -3.47 -44.46 21.71
CA SER A 672 -2.61 -45.06 20.67
C SER A 672 -2.82 -44.52 19.25
N SER A 673 -3.95 -43.87 18.96
CA SER A 673 -4.32 -43.31 17.66
C SER A 673 -4.04 -41.81 17.51
N LEU A 674 -3.79 -41.11 18.63
CA LEU A 674 -3.55 -39.67 18.70
C LEU A 674 -2.08 -39.38 19.04
N GLY A 675 -1.64 -39.58 20.29
CA GLY A 675 -0.30 -39.24 20.75
C GLY A 675 -0.08 -37.74 21.05
N GLU A 676 1.14 -37.37 21.48
CA GLU A 676 1.43 -36.02 22.01
C GLU A 676 1.11 -34.86 21.04
N GLN A 677 1.23 -35.10 19.73
CA GLN A 677 1.04 -34.10 18.69
C GLN A 677 -0.39 -33.54 18.58
N PHE A 678 -1.39 -34.24 19.14
CA PHE A 678 -2.79 -33.82 19.15
C PHE A 678 -3.20 -33.07 20.43
N SER A 679 -2.26 -32.84 21.36
CA SER A 679 -2.56 -32.12 22.60
C SER A 679 -3.16 -30.73 22.32
N ILE A 680 -4.04 -30.27 23.19
CA ILE A 680 -4.67 -28.95 23.09
C ILE A 680 -3.77 -27.91 23.76
N GLY A 681 -3.42 -26.88 23.00
CA GLY A 681 -2.56 -25.79 23.45
C GLY A 681 -3.26 -24.79 24.39
N HIS A 682 -2.46 -24.04 25.15
CA HIS A 682 -2.95 -23.04 26.10
C HIS A 682 -3.68 -21.86 25.45
N SER A 683 -3.53 -21.61 24.14
CA SER A 683 -4.18 -20.45 23.49
C SER A 683 -5.70 -20.50 23.53
N TYR A 684 -6.30 -21.69 23.58
CA TYR A 684 -7.76 -21.85 23.67
C TYR A 684 -8.34 -21.35 24.98
N VAL A 685 -7.53 -21.35 26.04
CA VAL A 685 -7.89 -20.95 27.40
C VAL A 685 -7.17 -19.68 27.84
N THR A 686 -6.39 -19.05 26.96
CA THR A 686 -5.70 -17.78 27.20
C THR A 686 -6.49 -16.67 26.53
N PRO A 687 -7.08 -15.73 27.29
CA PRO A 687 -7.86 -14.64 26.71
C PRO A 687 -7.01 -13.77 25.77
N PRO A 688 -7.55 -13.33 24.61
CA PRO A 688 -6.83 -12.45 23.71
C PRO A 688 -6.73 -11.03 24.30
N LEU A 689 -5.56 -10.39 24.15
CA LEU A 689 -5.27 -9.03 24.66
C LEU A 689 -6.32 -7.96 24.28
N VAL A 690 -7.03 -8.13 23.17
CA VAL A 690 -8.09 -7.22 22.70
C VAL A 690 -9.26 -7.10 23.71
N PHE A 691 -9.54 -8.17 24.47
CA PHE A 691 -10.59 -8.18 25.51
C PHE A 691 -10.25 -7.29 26.72
N LEU A 692 -8.97 -6.96 26.95
CA LEU A 692 -8.51 -6.19 28.10
C LEU A 692 -8.79 -4.69 27.99
N SER A 693 -8.80 -4.14 26.78
CA SER A 693 -9.16 -2.73 26.55
C SER A 693 -10.63 -2.43 26.86
N ARG A 694 -11.53 -3.40 26.64
CA ARG A 694 -12.96 -3.29 26.92
C ARG A 694 -13.30 -3.42 28.40
N MET A 695 -12.53 -4.19 29.18
CA MET A 695 -12.75 -4.31 30.64
C MET A 695 -12.17 -3.13 31.43
N ARG A 696 -11.09 -2.49 30.95
CA ARG A 696 -10.52 -1.28 31.59
C ARG A 696 -11.34 -0.01 31.34
N GLY A 697 -12.19 0.02 30.30
CA GLY A 697 -13.03 1.18 29.97
C GLY A 697 -14.31 1.35 30.80
N ASN A 698 -14.67 0.39 31.66
CA ASN A 698 -15.92 0.40 32.44
C ASN A 698 -15.70 0.56 33.96
N GLY A 699 -14.52 1.04 34.41
CA GLY A 699 -14.12 0.97 35.82
C GLY A 699 -13.61 2.26 36.47
N SER A 700 -13.86 3.45 35.90
CA SER A 700 -13.50 4.73 36.55
C SER A 700 -14.62 5.76 36.44
N ASP A 701 -15.73 5.47 37.12
CA ASP A 701 -16.60 6.46 37.73
C ASP A 701 -16.99 5.92 39.11
N LYS A 702 -16.10 6.15 40.09
CA LYS A 702 -16.39 6.34 41.52
C LYS A 702 -15.14 6.77 42.27
#